data_AF-A0A1E3NPL4-F1
#
_entry.id   AF-A0A1E3NPL4-F1
#
_cell.length_a   1.000
_cell.length_b   1.000
_cell.length_c   1.000
_cell.angle_alpha   90.00
_cell.angle_beta   90.00
_cell.angle_gamma   90.00
#
_symmetry.space_group_name_H-M   'P 1'
#
loop_
_entity.id
_entity.type
_entity.pdbx_description
1 polymer ?
#
loop_
_entity_poly.entity_id
_entity_poly.type
_entity_poly.pdbx_seq_one_letter_code
_entity_poly.pdbx_strand_id
1 'polypeptide(L)'
;MSIVSLLGIKVLNNPAKFTDPYEFEITFECLEQLKDDLEWKLTYVGSSRSLEHDQELDSILVGPIPVGINKFILTADAPSPELIPASELVSVTVILLSCSYKEREFVRVGYYVNNEYDSEELRENPPTKVQVDHIVRNILAEKPRVTRFNIVWDNEGEMDEYPPEQGEGEDENGEAVIDMGANEDEDEEDADEEEVEEEEEEDGEDDELYPDFIYPNTNPISEDATQLKYAYRSTGEVFGQLVEEVHHDRDPLHNSRVITSEEALEGVDPRYRDPQTGQLLNAATSKEARLDSETLWGRVNQKQIRIPDALADVIQNNLLFQYEPKAFKEHVVQWYTSINESGLRQECKSELDADVSIAASFAQDYAVSYQVLDEYVKRLGKEKTSKINSVLDIGVGPSVSMLAFNEIMGDTWNPERKDSVVYGNFHMARRAKLLLSRQINENFSREKELEEFQEDSGENAEKEEPLKESININNSNGPLNEYGEEEVFVGKVKTKSLKVKTVLLDRLRPKDIKYDLIVVSHQLLKSMEYFPFEVDSLLEEYVRRLNPGGHLVLIERGTPLGSEIIARARQVILRPENFPDELQKYPRPFKSSAKKMSAKEQLRLSKLSPEEKALAMKNLEPELLKNFEVVEDEEIAEGLDALDEPIDMSIIAPCSHHGKCPLQFFDPQVYLYGQIGKKLKFCSYNVSVHRPNYLLELKRGKKLAVKWTAANSGVGISSLARAGRGRENGNDYETASYSYLITERSVEDGPSLEKERVKRAEDGFEKREIGYRAQNRGEYPRILSAPMKKKGYVIMDLCAPSGHLEKWHVSKSVGKQEYHDARKSEMGDLWALGYKSANQSRKENTFYFERIEEKRENLRKKKKKDATRLKRKISKDYKEALESENEDLDEDVVRMAKIDAYEFLTKPKETEKLKDKSKYRF
;
A
#
# COMPACT_ATOMS: atom_id res chain seq x y z
N MET A 1 -23.09 3.75 -19.81
CA MET A 1 -21.73 3.57 -20.38
C MET A 1 -21.69 4.29 -21.71
N SER A 2 -20.53 4.75 -22.18
CA SER A 2 -20.43 5.44 -23.48
C SER A 2 -20.63 4.45 -24.62
N ILE A 3 -21.60 4.68 -25.52
CA ILE A 3 -21.83 3.80 -26.68
C ILE A 3 -20.73 4.01 -27.72
N VAL A 4 -20.27 5.26 -27.90
CA VAL A 4 -19.13 5.61 -28.75
C VAL A 4 -17.89 5.86 -27.90
N SER A 5 -16.72 5.39 -28.35
CA SER A 5 -15.44 5.68 -27.74
C SER A 5 -14.38 6.01 -28.80
N LEU A 6 -13.78 7.20 -28.70
CA LEU A 6 -12.62 7.57 -29.50
C LEU A 6 -11.43 6.64 -29.19
N LEU A 7 -10.86 6.03 -30.24
CA LEU A 7 -9.70 5.13 -30.16
C LEU A 7 -8.37 5.87 -30.38
N GLY A 8 -8.36 6.86 -31.28
CA GLY A 8 -7.17 7.66 -31.56
C GLY A 8 -7.40 8.66 -32.70
N ILE A 9 -6.53 9.67 -32.75
CA ILE A 9 -6.49 10.70 -33.78
C ILE A 9 -5.04 10.82 -34.25
N LYS A 10 -4.81 11.02 -35.55
CA LYS A 10 -3.51 11.42 -36.08
C LYS A 10 -3.64 12.76 -36.79
N VAL A 11 -2.72 13.67 -36.49
CA VAL A 11 -2.51 14.91 -37.23
C VAL A 11 -1.66 14.57 -38.46
N LEU A 12 -2.09 14.94 -39.66
CA LEU A 12 -1.38 14.59 -40.91
C LEU A 12 -0.45 15.73 -41.36
N ASN A 13 -1.02 16.91 -41.62
CA ASN A 13 -0.29 18.07 -42.14
C ASN A 13 0.34 18.90 -41.00
N ASN A 14 1.49 18.45 -40.46
CA ASN A 14 2.18 19.12 -39.35
C ASN A 14 3.70 18.81 -39.28
N PRO A 15 4.59 19.81 -39.03
CA PRO A 15 4.31 21.26 -39.01
C PRO A 15 3.98 21.78 -40.42
N ALA A 16 3.20 22.85 -40.48
CA ALA A 16 2.66 23.42 -41.72
C ALA A 16 2.61 24.96 -41.61
N LYS A 17 2.30 25.68 -42.70
CA LYS A 17 2.08 27.13 -42.60
C LYS A 17 0.81 27.41 -41.80
N PHE A 18 0.76 28.58 -41.16
CA PHE A 18 -0.43 29.03 -40.44
C PHE A 18 -1.69 28.98 -41.32
N THR A 19 -1.55 29.35 -42.60
CA THR A 19 -2.62 29.42 -43.61
C THR A 19 -3.05 28.08 -44.23
N ASP A 20 -2.34 26.98 -43.97
CA ASP A 20 -2.66 25.68 -44.59
C ASP A 20 -3.88 25.02 -43.90
N PRO A 21 -4.64 24.12 -44.54
CA PRO A 21 -5.72 23.38 -43.86
C PRO A 21 -5.24 22.45 -42.74
N TYR A 22 -6.06 22.28 -41.70
CA TYR A 22 -5.88 21.31 -40.62
C TYR A 22 -6.44 19.95 -41.02
N GLU A 23 -5.62 18.90 -40.96
CA GLU A 23 -6.00 17.54 -41.34
C GLU A 23 -5.88 16.56 -40.16
N PHE A 24 -7.01 15.97 -39.76
CA PHE A 24 -7.10 15.00 -38.65
C PHE A 24 -7.70 13.66 -39.11
N GLU A 25 -6.93 12.57 -39.09
CA GLU A 25 -7.44 11.20 -39.22
C GLU A 25 -8.03 10.76 -37.88
N ILE A 26 -9.36 10.73 -37.77
CA ILE A 26 -10.10 10.37 -36.55
C ILE A 26 -10.51 8.89 -36.61
N THR A 27 -10.23 8.12 -35.56
CA THR A 27 -10.62 6.72 -35.42
C THR A 27 -11.40 6.50 -34.13
N PHE A 28 -12.61 5.96 -34.23
CA PHE A 28 -13.51 5.72 -33.09
C PHE A 28 -14.25 4.38 -33.20
N GLU A 29 -14.74 3.87 -32.08
CA GLU A 29 -15.50 2.62 -31.99
C GLU A 29 -16.93 2.91 -31.54
N CYS A 30 -17.91 2.29 -32.20
CA CYS A 30 -19.33 2.38 -31.88
C CYS A 30 -19.83 0.99 -31.46
N LEU A 31 -20.32 0.85 -30.22
CA LEU A 31 -20.70 -0.45 -29.65
C LEU A 31 -22.12 -0.89 -30.02
N GLU A 32 -23.02 0.06 -30.22
CA GLU A 32 -24.43 -0.16 -30.58
C GLU A 32 -24.81 0.82 -31.70
N GLN A 33 -25.86 0.53 -32.46
CA GLN A 33 -26.28 1.39 -33.57
C GLN A 33 -27.06 2.59 -33.01
N LEU A 34 -26.52 3.80 -33.18
CA LEU A 34 -27.16 5.04 -32.74
C LEU A 34 -28.41 5.38 -33.57
N LYS A 35 -29.37 6.05 -32.93
CA LYS A 35 -30.58 6.58 -33.60
C LYS A 35 -30.28 7.83 -34.44
N ASP A 36 -29.44 8.73 -33.93
CA ASP A 36 -29.09 10.01 -34.58
C ASP A 36 -27.59 10.07 -35.00
N ASP A 37 -27.19 11.13 -35.69
CA ASP A 37 -25.82 11.35 -36.15
C ASP A 37 -24.91 11.91 -35.04
N LEU A 38 -23.58 11.69 -35.17
CA LEU A 38 -22.58 12.39 -34.34
C LEU A 38 -22.15 13.69 -34.98
N GLU A 39 -22.04 14.76 -34.19
CA GLU A 39 -21.39 16.00 -34.60
C GLU A 39 -19.92 16.00 -34.17
N TRP A 40 -19.01 16.37 -35.07
CA TRP A 40 -17.60 16.63 -34.78
C TRP A 40 -17.27 18.06 -35.15
N LYS A 41 -16.83 18.85 -34.17
CA LYS A 41 -16.56 20.29 -34.32
C LYS A 41 -15.10 20.58 -33.98
N LEU A 42 -14.43 21.37 -34.82
CA LEU A 42 -13.05 21.79 -34.64
C LEU A 42 -12.99 23.30 -34.39
N THR A 43 -12.57 23.69 -33.19
CA THR A 43 -12.46 25.08 -32.75
C THR A 43 -11.00 25.45 -32.50
N TYR A 44 -10.55 26.58 -33.02
CA TYR A 44 -9.26 27.19 -32.73
C TYR A 44 -9.41 28.28 -31.68
N VAL A 45 -8.63 28.22 -30.59
CA VAL A 45 -8.66 29.21 -29.52
C VAL A 45 -7.88 30.46 -29.96
N GLY A 46 -8.58 31.59 -30.09
CA GLY A 46 -7.99 32.82 -30.63
C GLY A 46 -7.27 33.67 -29.60
N SER A 47 -7.65 33.58 -28.33
CA SER A 47 -6.99 34.21 -27.20
C SER A 47 -7.08 33.31 -25.98
N SER A 48 -6.03 33.31 -25.16
CA SER A 48 -6.02 32.66 -23.84
C SER A 48 -6.84 33.39 -22.77
N ARG A 49 -7.28 34.63 -23.04
CA ARG A 49 -7.96 35.50 -22.07
C ARG A 49 -9.45 35.69 -22.33
N SER A 50 -9.93 35.46 -23.55
CA SER A 50 -11.35 35.60 -23.89
C SER A 50 -11.79 34.55 -24.91
N LEU A 51 -12.97 33.97 -24.66
CA LEU A 51 -13.61 33.00 -25.54
C LEU A 51 -14.31 33.67 -26.74
N GLU A 52 -14.50 35.00 -26.74
CA GLU A 52 -15.03 35.76 -27.87
C GLU A 52 -14.14 35.66 -29.13
N HIS A 53 -12.88 35.26 -28.97
CA HIS A 53 -11.92 35.06 -30.06
C HIS A 53 -11.87 33.61 -30.60
N ASP A 54 -12.63 32.67 -30.04
CA ASP A 54 -12.65 31.28 -30.49
C ASP A 54 -13.29 31.16 -31.88
N GLN A 55 -12.56 30.54 -32.81
CA GLN A 55 -12.99 30.36 -34.20
C GLN A 55 -13.32 28.90 -34.49
N GLU A 56 -14.59 28.62 -34.78
CA GLU A 56 -15.02 27.36 -35.37
C GLU A 56 -14.50 27.25 -36.80
N LEU A 57 -13.65 26.24 -37.06
CA LEU A 57 -13.03 26.01 -38.37
C LEU A 57 -13.89 25.12 -39.27
N ASP A 58 -14.52 24.09 -38.69
CA ASP A 58 -15.43 23.17 -39.37
C ASP A 58 -16.31 22.42 -38.35
N SER A 59 -17.52 22.03 -38.77
CA SER A 59 -18.40 21.10 -38.06
C SER A 59 -19.02 20.10 -39.03
N ILE A 60 -18.84 18.80 -38.75
CA ILE A 60 -19.27 17.71 -39.61
C ILE A 60 -20.23 16.77 -38.87
N LEU A 61 -21.35 16.45 -39.50
CA LEU A 61 -22.31 15.43 -39.04
C LEU A 61 -21.96 14.08 -39.68
N VAL A 62 -21.84 13.05 -38.86
CA VAL A 62 -21.45 11.70 -39.25
C VAL A 62 -22.51 10.70 -38.80
N GLY A 63 -23.31 10.23 -39.76
CA GLY A 63 -24.16 9.06 -39.59
C GLY A 63 -24.94 8.67 -40.85
N PRO A 64 -25.71 7.56 -40.80
CA PRO A 64 -25.82 6.64 -39.67
C PRO A 64 -24.54 5.81 -39.47
N ILE A 65 -24.14 5.62 -38.20
CA ILE A 65 -22.86 5.00 -37.86
C ILE A 65 -22.99 3.46 -37.76
N PRO A 66 -22.18 2.68 -38.50
CA PRO A 66 -22.17 1.23 -38.35
C PRO A 66 -21.43 0.80 -37.07
N VAL A 67 -21.92 -0.27 -36.46
CA VAL A 67 -21.30 -0.88 -35.26
C VAL A 67 -19.89 -1.41 -35.59
N GLY A 68 -18.94 -1.14 -34.71
CA GLY A 68 -17.52 -1.49 -34.87
C GLY A 68 -16.60 -0.27 -34.95
N ILE A 69 -15.41 -0.47 -35.53
CA ILE A 69 -14.36 0.56 -35.63
C ILE A 69 -14.52 1.35 -36.93
N ASN A 70 -14.74 2.66 -36.80
CA ASN A 70 -14.89 3.61 -37.89
C ASN A 70 -13.69 4.56 -37.96
N LYS A 71 -13.41 5.06 -39.16
CA LYS A 71 -12.35 6.03 -39.44
C LYS A 71 -12.77 6.98 -40.55
N PHE A 72 -12.49 8.27 -40.38
CA PHE A 72 -12.60 9.28 -41.41
C PHE A 72 -11.48 10.32 -41.27
N ILE A 73 -11.37 11.24 -42.23
CA ILE A 73 -10.45 12.38 -42.18
C ILE A 73 -11.30 13.65 -42.15
N LEU A 74 -11.08 14.48 -41.14
CA LEU A 74 -11.62 15.84 -41.06
C LEU A 74 -10.58 16.81 -41.62
N THR A 75 -10.99 17.67 -42.54
CA THR A 75 -10.13 18.69 -43.17
C THR A 75 -10.81 20.04 -43.04
N ALA A 76 -10.22 20.96 -42.27
CA ALA A 76 -10.78 22.28 -41.98
C ALA A 76 -9.81 23.38 -42.41
N ASP A 77 -10.35 24.54 -42.80
CA ASP A 77 -9.53 25.68 -43.20
C ASP A 77 -8.81 26.34 -42.00
N ALA A 78 -7.84 27.22 -42.29
CA ALA A 78 -7.11 27.95 -41.26
C ALA A 78 -7.96 29.05 -40.60
N PRO A 79 -7.74 29.38 -39.31
CA PRO A 79 -8.41 30.51 -38.65
C PRO A 79 -8.06 31.84 -39.33
N SER A 80 -9.00 32.78 -39.29
CA SER A 80 -8.77 34.14 -39.78
C SER A 80 -7.78 34.88 -38.87
N PRO A 81 -6.65 35.39 -39.41
CA PRO A 81 -5.66 36.13 -38.62
C PRO A 81 -6.15 37.52 -38.19
N GLU A 82 -7.21 38.06 -38.81
CA GLU A 82 -7.77 39.37 -38.48
C GLU A 82 -8.60 39.37 -37.18
N LEU A 83 -9.10 38.19 -36.77
CA LEU A 83 -9.93 38.01 -35.57
C LEU A 83 -9.10 37.62 -34.32
N ILE A 84 -7.81 37.37 -34.49
CA ILE A 84 -6.86 36.99 -33.43
C ILE A 84 -6.12 38.24 -32.95
N PRO A 85 -6.00 38.49 -31.63
CA PRO A 85 -5.16 39.57 -31.11
C PRO A 85 -3.72 39.47 -31.61
N ALA A 86 -3.17 40.55 -32.16
CA ALA A 86 -1.84 40.54 -32.79
C ALA A 86 -0.70 40.15 -31.83
N SER A 87 -0.90 40.31 -30.52
CA SER A 87 0.00 39.86 -29.45
C SER A 87 -0.01 38.36 -29.20
N GLU A 88 -1.07 37.64 -29.60
CA GLU A 88 -1.25 36.19 -29.37
C GLU A 88 -1.10 35.37 -30.66
N LEU A 89 -1.06 36.00 -31.84
CA LEU A 89 -0.92 35.32 -33.13
C LEU A 89 0.42 34.58 -33.30
N VAL A 90 1.51 35.10 -32.70
CA VAL A 90 2.85 34.48 -32.65
C VAL A 90 3.13 34.00 -31.23
N SER A 91 2.31 33.07 -30.75
CA SER A 91 2.36 32.50 -29.40
C SER A 91 1.93 31.02 -29.43
N VAL A 92 1.89 30.40 -28.23
CA VAL A 92 1.30 29.08 -28.03
C VAL A 92 -0.19 29.23 -27.73
N THR A 93 -1.03 28.58 -28.52
CA THR A 93 -2.48 28.46 -28.29
C THR A 93 -2.94 27.00 -28.34
N VAL A 94 -4.25 26.75 -28.41
CA VAL A 94 -4.88 25.43 -28.39
C VAL A 94 -5.87 25.29 -29.55
N ILE A 95 -5.93 24.10 -30.15
CA ILE A 95 -7.02 23.69 -31.04
C ILE A 95 -7.79 22.52 -30.41
N LEU A 96 -9.11 22.61 -30.41
CA LEU A 96 -10.06 21.74 -29.73
C LEU A 96 -10.92 20.98 -30.74
N LEU A 97 -10.85 19.66 -30.75
CA LEU A 97 -11.80 18.80 -31.45
C LEU A 97 -12.84 18.27 -30.44
N SER A 98 -14.07 18.76 -30.49
CA SER A 98 -15.20 18.23 -29.72
C SER A 98 -16.03 17.24 -30.54
N CYS A 99 -16.70 16.32 -29.86
CA CYS A 99 -17.71 15.47 -30.46
C CYS A 99 -18.94 15.35 -29.56
N SER A 100 -20.10 15.52 -30.17
CA SER A 100 -21.41 15.64 -29.53
C SER A 100 -22.40 14.64 -30.11
N TYR A 101 -23.34 14.21 -29.27
CA TYR A 101 -24.51 13.43 -29.68
C TYR A 101 -25.75 14.10 -29.08
N LYS A 102 -26.77 14.39 -29.90
CA LYS A 102 -27.97 15.15 -29.48
C LYS A 102 -27.61 16.45 -28.73
N GLU A 103 -26.73 17.25 -29.34
CA GLU A 103 -26.20 18.52 -28.79
C GLU A 103 -25.39 18.39 -27.48
N ARG A 104 -25.10 17.17 -27.01
CA ARG A 104 -24.32 16.92 -25.79
C ARG A 104 -22.92 16.45 -26.12
N GLU A 105 -21.93 17.26 -25.80
CA GLU A 105 -20.53 16.90 -25.91
C GLU A 105 -20.19 15.74 -24.96
N PHE A 106 -19.57 14.68 -25.49
CA PHE A 106 -19.11 13.52 -24.69
C PHE A 106 -17.59 13.32 -24.73
N VAL A 107 -16.89 13.95 -25.69
CA VAL A 107 -15.43 13.94 -25.76
C VAL A 107 -14.91 15.25 -26.36
N ARG A 108 -13.83 15.77 -25.78
CA ARG A 108 -13.07 16.93 -26.28
C ARG A 108 -11.59 16.57 -26.32
N VAL A 109 -10.90 16.91 -27.40
CA VAL A 109 -9.47 16.66 -27.57
C VAL A 109 -8.76 17.96 -27.91
N GLY A 110 -7.98 18.47 -26.95
CA GLY A 110 -7.14 19.65 -27.15
C GLY A 110 -5.71 19.29 -27.57
N TYR A 111 -5.18 20.04 -28.53
CA TYR A 111 -3.76 20.04 -28.91
C TYR A 111 -3.20 21.44 -28.73
N TYR A 112 -2.01 21.56 -28.13
CA TYR A 112 -1.28 22.82 -28.17
C TYR A 112 -0.75 23.06 -29.59
N VAL A 113 -0.89 24.28 -30.08
CA VAL A 113 -0.39 24.75 -31.37
C VAL A 113 0.58 25.90 -31.09
N ASN A 114 1.84 25.75 -31.50
CA ASN A 114 2.85 26.78 -31.36
C ASN A 114 3.04 27.49 -32.71
N ASN A 115 2.85 28.80 -32.75
CA ASN A 115 3.00 29.63 -33.95
C ASN A 115 4.33 30.40 -33.88
N GLU A 116 5.29 30.05 -34.72
CA GLU A 116 6.61 30.70 -34.78
C GLU A 116 6.91 31.22 -36.19
N TYR A 117 7.77 32.24 -36.30
CA TYR A 117 8.26 32.69 -37.60
C TYR A 117 9.28 31.71 -38.19
N ASP A 118 9.20 31.45 -39.50
CA ASP A 118 10.12 30.54 -40.22
C ASP A 118 11.58 31.03 -40.13
N SER A 119 11.83 32.32 -40.37
CA SER A 119 13.16 32.94 -40.35
C SER A 119 13.61 33.40 -38.96
N GLU A 120 14.85 33.06 -38.60
CA GLU A 120 15.51 33.39 -37.32
C GLU A 120 15.55 34.91 -37.03
N GLU A 121 15.82 35.74 -38.03
CA GLU A 121 15.83 37.21 -37.92
C GLU A 121 14.49 37.80 -37.42
N LEU A 122 13.35 37.23 -37.86
CA LEU A 122 12.00 37.65 -37.43
C LEU A 122 11.62 37.10 -36.05
N ARG A 123 12.32 36.06 -35.54
CA ARG A 123 12.13 35.57 -34.16
C ARG A 123 12.87 36.44 -33.15
N GLU A 124 14.08 36.89 -33.49
CA GLU A 124 14.86 37.79 -32.63
C GLU A 124 14.29 39.22 -32.61
N ASN A 125 13.76 39.71 -33.74
CA ASN A 125 13.19 41.05 -33.87
C ASN A 125 11.77 41.01 -34.49
N PRO A 126 10.73 40.66 -33.71
CA PRO A 126 9.37 40.55 -34.23
C PRO A 126 8.85 41.92 -34.72
N PRO A 127 8.35 42.03 -35.96
CA PRO A 127 7.89 43.30 -36.52
C PRO A 127 6.55 43.75 -35.89
N THR A 128 6.37 45.06 -35.71
CA THR A 128 5.15 45.66 -35.13
C THR A 128 3.86 45.38 -35.92
N LYS A 129 3.99 44.89 -37.16
CA LYS A 129 2.89 44.32 -37.94
C LYS A 129 3.23 42.87 -38.27
N VAL A 130 2.40 41.95 -37.78
CA VAL A 130 2.59 40.50 -37.95
C VAL A 130 2.51 40.10 -39.41
N GLN A 131 3.53 39.37 -39.90
CA GLN A 131 3.60 38.87 -41.27
C GLN A 131 3.11 37.43 -41.34
N VAL A 132 1.81 37.24 -41.57
CA VAL A 132 1.14 35.92 -41.49
C VAL A 132 1.76 34.87 -42.42
N ASP A 133 2.19 35.27 -43.63
CA ASP A 133 2.78 34.37 -44.64
C ASP A 133 4.08 33.67 -44.19
N HIS A 134 4.74 34.19 -43.15
CA HIS A 134 5.98 33.69 -42.56
C HIS A 134 5.76 32.92 -41.24
N ILE A 135 4.51 32.71 -40.80
CA ILE A 135 4.19 31.93 -39.60
C ILE A 135 4.06 30.45 -39.96
N VAL A 136 4.84 29.63 -39.26
CA VAL A 136 4.75 28.17 -39.26
C VAL A 136 4.08 27.73 -37.97
N ARG A 137 3.04 26.91 -38.08
CA ARG A 137 2.37 26.29 -36.92
C ARG A 137 2.92 24.89 -36.66
N ASN A 138 3.09 24.57 -35.39
CA ASN A 138 3.50 23.26 -34.92
C ASN A 138 2.54 22.76 -33.83
N ILE A 139 1.67 21.84 -34.23
CA ILE A 139 0.70 21.14 -33.38
C ILE A 139 1.43 20.03 -32.62
N LEU A 140 1.35 20.04 -31.29
CA LEU A 140 2.01 19.05 -30.42
C LEU A 140 1.25 17.71 -30.39
N ALA A 141 1.22 17.03 -31.53
CA ALA A 141 0.48 15.80 -31.78
C ALA A 141 0.83 14.64 -30.83
N GLU A 142 2.01 14.65 -30.19
CA GLU A 142 2.43 13.65 -29.21
C GLU A 142 1.70 13.71 -27.86
N LYS A 143 1.08 14.85 -27.51
CA LYS A 143 0.51 15.09 -26.16
C LYS A 143 -0.94 15.65 -26.20
N PRO A 144 -1.90 14.97 -26.86
CA PRO A 144 -3.31 15.37 -26.83
C PRO A 144 -3.87 15.35 -25.41
N ARG A 145 -4.68 16.36 -25.08
CA ARG A 145 -5.48 16.44 -23.85
C ARG A 145 -6.90 15.96 -24.14
N VAL A 146 -7.21 14.73 -23.74
CA VAL A 146 -8.54 14.12 -23.95
C VAL A 146 -9.39 14.25 -22.69
N THR A 147 -10.44 15.07 -22.76
CA THR A 147 -11.49 15.20 -21.75
C THR A 147 -12.71 14.39 -22.20
N ARG A 148 -13.42 13.74 -21.27
CA ARG A 148 -14.61 12.94 -21.55
C ARG A 148 -15.74 13.31 -20.58
N PHE A 149 -16.95 13.42 -21.11
CA PHE A 149 -18.17 13.73 -20.37
C PHE A 149 -19.13 12.55 -20.49
N ASN A 150 -19.95 12.32 -19.46
CA ASN A 150 -20.98 11.28 -19.50
C ASN A 150 -22.28 11.90 -20.03
N ILE A 151 -22.80 11.35 -21.13
CA ILE A 151 -24.08 11.75 -21.72
C ILE A 151 -25.08 10.59 -21.70
N VAL A 152 -26.37 10.93 -21.79
CA VAL A 152 -27.44 9.99 -22.11
C VAL A 152 -27.46 9.75 -23.62
N TRP A 153 -27.59 8.50 -24.04
CA TRP A 153 -27.58 8.10 -25.46
C TRP A 153 -29.03 7.84 -25.96
N ASP A 154 -29.43 6.58 -26.07
CA ASP A 154 -30.74 6.17 -26.62
C ASP A 154 -31.65 5.42 -25.61
N ASN A 155 -31.24 5.36 -24.33
CA ASN A 155 -32.02 4.73 -23.26
C ASN A 155 -33.19 5.63 -22.82
N GLU A 156 -34.42 5.25 -23.18
CA GLU A 156 -35.67 5.96 -22.88
C GLU A 156 -36.11 5.84 -21.39
N GLY A 157 -35.20 6.10 -20.45
CA GLY A 157 -35.43 5.87 -19.01
C GLY A 157 -34.79 6.87 -18.03
N GLU A 158 -33.95 7.80 -18.49
CA GLU A 158 -33.36 8.85 -17.65
C GLU A 158 -33.80 10.21 -18.21
N MET A 159 -34.75 10.88 -17.51
CA MET A 159 -35.10 12.28 -17.78
C MET A 159 -34.00 13.19 -17.25
N ASP A 160 -33.67 14.23 -18.01
CA ASP A 160 -32.71 15.26 -17.59
C ASP A 160 -33.28 16.13 -16.46
N GLU A 161 -32.51 16.25 -15.37
CA GLU A 161 -32.58 17.42 -14.50
C GLU A 161 -31.43 18.36 -14.88
N TYR A 162 -31.80 19.48 -15.52
CA TYR A 162 -31.01 20.66 -15.95
C TYR A 162 -30.13 20.56 -17.23
N PRO A 163 -30.34 21.45 -18.22
CA PRO A 163 -29.37 21.75 -19.27
C PRO A 163 -28.30 22.75 -18.76
N PRO A 164 -27.05 22.69 -19.24
CA PRO A 164 -26.03 23.68 -18.90
C PRO A 164 -26.07 24.88 -19.86
N GLU A 165 -26.30 26.08 -19.33
CA GLU A 165 -25.86 27.31 -19.99
C GLU A 165 -24.32 27.40 -19.88
N GLN A 166 -23.65 27.74 -20.98
CA GLN A 166 -22.22 28.05 -20.97
C GLN A 166 -22.03 29.56 -20.79
N GLY A 167 -21.24 29.94 -19.78
CA GLY A 167 -20.74 31.29 -19.55
C GLY A 167 -19.20 31.27 -19.52
N GLU A 168 -18.58 32.37 -19.91
CA GLU A 168 -17.20 32.40 -20.42
C GLU A 168 -16.13 32.76 -19.37
N GLY A 169 -14.91 32.23 -19.57
CA GLY A 169 -13.60 32.90 -19.34
C GLY A 169 -13.12 33.25 -17.91
N GLU A 170 -12.07 32.58 -17.43
CA GLU A 170 -10.71 33.13 -17.13
C GLU A 170 -9.90 32.21 -16.15
N ASP A 171 -8.55 32.21 -16.28
CA ASP A 171 -7.55 31.47 -15.45
C ASP A 171 -6.41 32.49 -15.13
N GLU A 172 -5.51 32.34 -14.14
CA GLU A 172 -4.89 31.15 -13.54
C GLU A 172 -4.65 31.28 -12.01
N ASN A 173 -4.47 30.13 -11.35
CA ASN A 173 -3.62 29.92 -10.15
C ASN A 173 -3.84 30.73 -8.84
N GLY A 174 -4.30 30.04 -7.78
CA GLY A 174 -3.82 30.34 -6.40
C GLY A 174 -4.76 30.13 -5.20
N GLU A 175 -4.92 28.88 -4.73
CA GLU A 175 -5.40 28.49 -3.37
C GLU A 175 -6.46 29.34 -2.61
N ALA A 176 -7.76 29.10 -2.85
CA ALA A 176 -8.83 29.04 -1.81
C ALA A 176 -10.03 28.21 -2.37
N VAL A 177 -10.82 27.39 -1.65
CA VAL A 177 -11.85 27.68 -0.62
C VAL A 177 -12.76 28.84 -1.07
N ILE A 178 -14.09 28.74 -1.22
CA ILE A 178 -15.13 28.52 -0.19
C ILE A 178 -16.45 27.99 -0.84
N ASP A 179 -17.34 27.47 0.03
CA ASP A 179 -18.83 27.39 -0.01
C ASP A 179 -19.56 28.59 -0.71
N MET A 180 -20.89 28.64 -0.97
CA MET A 180 -22.05 27.77 -0.71
C MET A 180 -23.19 28.16 -1.69
N GLY A 181 -24.26 27.36 -1.78
CA GLY A 181 -25.54 27.74 -2.39
C GLY A 181 -26.71 27.49 -1.42
N ALA A 182 -27.28 28.57 -0.90
CA ALA A 182 -28.14 28.66 0.28
C ALA A 182 -29.46 27.85 0.28
N ASN A 183 -29.99 27.66 1.50
CA ASN A 183 -31.38 28.01 1.84
C ASN A 183 -31.48 28.42 3.32
N GLU A 184 -31.97 29.64 3.53
CA GLU A 184 -32.76 30.22 4.64
C GLU A 184 -32.76 29.53 6.02
N ASP A 185 -32.33 30.27 7.05
CA ASP A 185 -33.16 30.68 8.21
C ASP A 185 -32.48 31.86 8.95
N GLU A 186 -33.26 32.69 9.65
CA GLU A 186 -32.91 34.03 10.18
C GLU A 186 -32.21 34.01 11.56
N ASP A 187 -31.37 35.03 11.86
CA ASP A 187 -31.39 35.87 13.09
C ASP A 187 -30.14 36.79 13.23
N GLU A 188 -30.22 37.79 14.12
CA GLU A 188 -29.58 39.13 14.04
C GLU A 188 -28.17 39.33 14.68
N GLU A 189 -27.50 40.38 14.18
CA GLU A 189 -26.57 41.35 14.83
C GLU A 189 -25.47 40.91 15.84
N ASP A 190 -24.21 41.21 15.50
CA ASP A 190 -23.48 42.36 16.10
C ASP A 190 -22.20 42.67 15.28
N ALA A 191 -21.78 43.94 15.26
CA ALA A 191 -20.69 44.46 14.42
C ALA A 191 -19.40 44.77 15.21
N ASP A 192 -18.26 44.85 14.50
CA ASP A 192 -17.19 45.82 14.76
C ASP A 192 -16.23 45.89 13.54
N GLU A 193 -15.82 47.10 13.18
CA GLU A 193 -15.00 47.44 11.98
C GLU A 193 -13.53 47.67 12.36
N GLU A 194 -12.56 47.32 11.50
CA GLU A 194 -11.26 48.00 11.44
C GLU A 194 -10.77 48.12 9.98
N GLU A 195 -10.21 49.29 9.64
CA GLU A 195 -9.75 49.71 8.32
C GLU A 195 -8.33 49.18 8.00
N VAL A 196 -7.92 49.23 6.72
CA VAL A 196 -6.53 49.03 6.28
C VAL A 196 -6.15 50.13 5.28
N GLU A 197 -5.08 50.86 5.58
CA GLU A 197 -4.42 51.78 4.64
C GLU A 197 -3.29 51.06 3.86
N GLU A 198 -3.06 51.50 2.63
CA GLU A 198 -2.01 51.04 1.71
C GLU A 198 -0.76 51.93 1.81
N GLU A 199 0.44 51.37 1.63
CA GLU A 199 1.64 52.14 1.25
C GLU A 199 2.43 51.39 0.15
N GLU A 200 2.92 52.15 -0.82
CA GLU A 200 3.69 51.74 -2.01
C GLU A 200 5.21 51.84 -1.74
N GLU A 201 6.05 51.10 -2.47
CA GLU A 201 7.48 51.46 -2.67
C GLU A 201 7.93 51.22 -4.13
N GLU A 202 8.75 52.15 -4.63
CA GLU A 202 9.19 52.33 -6.03
C GLU A 202 10.54 51.65 -6.39
N ASP A 203 10.86 51.64 -7.69
CA ASP A 203 12.04 51.06 -8.34
C ASP A 203 13.39 51.80 -8.13
N GLY A 204 14.50 51.16 -8.56
CA GLY A 204 15.83 51.80 -8.69
C GLY A 204 16.90 50.98 -9.43
N GLU A 205 17.30 51.48 -10.60
CA GLU A 205 18.35 51.03 -11.56
C GLU A 205 19.81 51.10 -10.95
N ASP A 206 20.96 50.70 -11.55
CA ASP A 206 21.31 50.39 -12.97
C ASP A 206 22.70 49.67 -13.13
N ASP A 207 23.12 49.48 -14.40
CA ASP A 207 24.50 49.49 -14.98
C ASP A 207 25.27 48.21 -15.45
N GLU A 208 25.95 48.37 -16.60
CA GLU A 208 26.46 47.34 -17.55
C GLU A 208 27.99 47.03 -17.52
N LEU A 209 28.48 46.01 -18.27
CA LEU A 209 29.33 46.15 -19.52
C LEU A 209 30.05 44.83 -19.97
N TYR A 210 30.13 44.56 -21.28
CA TYR A 210 30.94 43.50 -21.95
C TYR A 210 32.15 44.08 -22.72
N PRO A 211 33.25 43.31 -22.97
CA PRO A 211 33.61 42.87 -24.36
C PRO A 211 34.51 41.58 -24.46
N ASP A 212 34.91 41.00 -25.61
CA ASP A 212 34.30 40.72 -26.94
C ASP A 212 35.27 39.84 -27.82
N PHE A 213 34.76 39.19 -28.89
CA PHE A 213 35.43 38.79 -30.19
C PHE A 213 36.40 37.58 -30.46
N ILE A 214 35.97 36.76 -31.46
CA ILE A 214 36.68 36.17 -32.67
C ILE A 214 37.08 34.65 -32.79
N TYR A 215 36.43 34.02 -33.79
CA TYR A 215 36.57 32.79 -34.65
C TYR A 215 37.98 32.32 -35.17
N PRO A 216 38.14 31.27 -36.05
CA PRO A 216 37.35 30.03 -36.41
C PRO A 216 38.17 28.70 -36.61
N ASN A 217 37.48 27.62 -37.05
CA ASN A 217 37.83 26.68 -38.16
C ASN A 217 38.43 25.24 -37.96
N THR A 218 37.61 24.23 -38.33
CA THR A 218 37.85 23.05 -39.23
C THR A 218 38.96 21.98 -39.03
N ASN A 219 38.50 20.72 -38.89
CA ASN A 219 39.03 19.44 -39.47
C ASN A 219 40.38 18.85 -38.98
N PRO A 220 40.65 17.51 -39.13
CA PRO A 220 39.79 16.35 -39.35
C PRO A 220 39.99 15.20 -38.30
N ILE A 221 39.29 14.07 -38.48
CA ILE A 221 39.35 12.85 -37.63
C ILE A 221 40.59 11.97 -37.98
N SER A 222 41.15 11.27 -36.99
CA SER A 222 42.28 10.34 -37.10
C SER A 222 41.84 8.87 -37.13
N GLU A 223 42.47 8.03 -37.96
CA GLU A 223 41.97 6.69 -38.37
C GLU A 223 42.53 5.46 -37.61
N ASP A 224 43.25 5.62 -36.50
CA ASP A 224 43.87 4.49 -35.79
C ASP A 224 42.89 3.73 -34.87
N ALA A 225 42.54 2.50 -35.26
CA ALA A 225 41.56 1.66 -34.57
C ALA A 225 42.08 1.05 -33.25
N THR A 226 41.33 1.26 -32.16
CA THR A 226 41.62 0.65 -30.85
C THR A 226 40.99 -0.73 -30.70
N GLN A 227 41.70 -1.68 -30.07
CA GLN A 227 41.25 -3.07 -29.90
C GLN A 227 40.20 -3.28 -28.77
N LEU A 228 39.57 -2.22 -28.27
CA LEU A 228 38.57 -2.28 -27.20
C LEU A 228 37.16 -2.07 -27.77
N LYS A 229 36.25 -2.99 -27.43
CA LYS A 229 34.94 -3.13 -28.12
C LYS A 229 33.98 -1.93 -27.97
N TYR A 230 34.28 -0.96 -27.10
CA TYR A 230 33.48 0.24 -26.84
C TYR A 230 34.31 1.52 -26.56
N ALA A 231 35.49 1.66 -27.17
CA ALA A 231 36.31 2.87 -27.00
C ALA A 231 35.96 3.98 -28.00
N TYR A 232 34.95 4.79 -27.68
CA TYR A 232 34.79 6.13 -28.28
C TYR A 232 35.17 7.19 -27.25
N ARG A 233 36.19 8.00 -27.55
CA ARG A 233 36.49 9.23 -26.81
C ARG A 233 35.84 10.41 -27.52
N SER A 234 35.04 11.20 -26.80
CA SER A 234 34.70 12.55 -27.25
C SER A 234 35.89 13.49 -27.03
N THR A 235 35.97 14.51 -27.87
CA THR A 235 37.01 15.54 -27.83
C THR A 235 36.72 16.56 -26.73
N GLY A 236 37.65 16.79 -25.79
CA GLY A 236 37.50 17.88 -24.80
C GLY A 236 38.54 17.92 -23.68
N GLU A 237 39.16 16.79 -23.30
CA GLU A 237 39.99 16.72 -22.09
C GLU A 237 41.48 16.90 -22.38
N VAL A 238 41.97 18.15 -22.27
CA VAL A 238 43.41 18.45 -22.18
C VAL A 238 43.71 19.12 -20.83
N PHE A 239 44.31 18.34 -19.94
CA PHE A 239 45.27 18.77 -18.90
C PHE A 239 44.81 19.87 -17.91
N GLY A 240 44.27 19.47 -16.75
CA GLY A 240 44.31 20.34 -15.55
C GLY A 240 43.09 20.39 -14.64
N GLN A 241 41.97 19.74 -14.98
CA GLN A 241 40.78 19.69 -14.11
C GLN A 241 40.69 18.37 -13.32
N LEU A 242 40.13 18.44 -12.11
CA LEU A 242 39.69 17.24 -11.39
C LEU A 242 38.56 16.59 -12.16
N VAL A 243 38.70 15.29 -12.42
CA VAL A 243 37.65 14.46 -13.03
C VAL A 243 36.57 14.20 -11.98
N GLU A 244 35.30 14.50 -12.31
CA GLU A 244 34.17 13.99 -11.52
C GLU A 244 33.99 12.49 -11.80
N GLU A 245 33.96 11.68 -10.73
CA GLU A 245 33.79 10.22 -10.81
C GLU A 245 32.37 9.83 -11.22
N VAL A 246 32.09 9.84 -12.52
CA VAL A 246 30.84 9.31 -13.09
C VAL A 246 31.17 8.18 -14.07
N HIS A 247 31.43 6.98 -13.54
CA HIS A 247 31.10 5.68 -14.14
C HIS A 247 31.64 4.51 -13.29
N HIS A 248 30.83 4.02 -12.35
CA HIS A 248 30.74 2.60 -11.94
C HIS A 248 29.56 2.43 -10.98
N ASP A 249 28.88 1.29 -11.04
CA ASP A 249 27.69 0.96 -10.23
C ASP A 249 28.02 0.71 -8.74
N ARG A 250 28.45 1.75 -8.05
CA ARG A 250 28.58 1.80 -6.59
C ARG A 250 27.93 3.08 -6.07
N ASP A 251 27.10 2.91 -5.05
CA ASP A 251 26.25 3.94 -4.46
C ASP A 251 27.08 5.16 -3.98
N PRO A 252 26.93 6.36 -4.58
CA PRO A 252 27.73 7.53 -4.25
C PRO A 252 27.34 8.20 -2.92
N LEU A 253 26.46 7.57 -2.11
CA LEU A 253 26.07 8.05 -0.78
C LEU A 253 27.04 7.69 0.36
N HIS A 254 28.17 7.02 0.06
CA HIS A 254 29.26 6.83 1.02
C HIS A 254 30.51 7.61 0.59
N ASN A 255 31.07 8.41 1.50
CA ASN A 255 32.35 9.10 1.29
C ASN A 255 33.46 8.08 0.99
N SER A 256 33.86 7.95 -0.27
CA SER A 256 34.93 7.05 -0.72
C SER A 256 36.31 7.57 -0.29
N ARG A 257 36.77 7.15 0.90
CA ARG A 257 38.20 7.07 1.17
C ARG A 257 38.72 5.80 0.50
N VAL A 258 39.78 5.89 -0.31
CA VAL A 258 40.50 4.69 -0.78
C VAL A 258 41.18 4.03 0.42
N ILE A 259 40.94 2.72 0.58
CA ILE A 259 41.38 1.89 1.71
C ILE A 259 42.45 0.91 1.20
N THR A 260 43.52 0.65 1.97
CA THR A 260 44.50 -0.38 1.61
C THR A 260 44.00 -1.79 1.92
N SER A 261 44.54 -2.82 1.26
CA SER A 261 44.16 -4.21 1.52
C SER A 261 44.43 -4.67 2.96
N GLU A 262 45.38 -4.02 3.65
CA GLU A 262 45.70 -4.25 5.06
C GLU A 262 44.64 -3.63 5.98
N GLU A 263 44.26 -2.36 5.73
CA GLU A 263 43.16 -1.70 6.44
C GLU A 263 41.84 -2.50 6.29
N ALA A 264 41.57 -3.08 5.12
CA ALA A 264 40.39 -3.90 4.86
C ALA A 264 40.35 -5.22 5.67
N LEU A 265 41.51 -5.79 6.01
CA LEU A 265 41.63 -7.02 6.83
C LEU A 265 41.51 -6.74 8.34
N GLU A 266 41.89 -5.55 8.79
CA GLU A 266 41.73 -5.12 10.20
C GLU A 266 40.32 -4.64 10.53
N GLY A 267 39.51 -4.30 9.53
CA GLY A 267 38.14 -3.80 9.68
C GLY A 267 38.10 -2.29 9.91
N VAL A 268 37.95 -1.51 8.84
CA VAL A 268 38.07 -0.04 8.91
C VAL A 268 36.90 0.63 9.62
N ASP A 269 37.23 1.21 10.76
CA ASP A 269 36.41 2.09 11.59
C ASP A 269 35.88 3.33 10.82
N PRO A 270 34.55 3.46 10.60
CA PRO A 270 33.93 4.52 9.79
C PRO A 270 33.79 5.83 10.57
N ARG A 271 34.87 6.32 11.22
CA ARG A 271 34.85 7.42 12.19
C ARG A 271 34.08 8.65 11.70
N TYR A 272 33.25 9.19 12.59
CA TYR A 272 32.26 10.22 12.27
C TYR A 272 32.08 11.38 13.29
N ARG A 273 32.99 11.74 14.23
CA ARG A 273 34.44 11.52 14.43
C ARG A 273 34.75 11.76 15.94
N ASP A 274 35.94 11.47 16.49
CA ASP A 274 37.21 12.07 16.08
C ASP A 274 38.41 11.43 16.83
N PRO A 275 39.56 11.22 16.16
CA PRO A 275 40.66 10.42 16.71
C PRO A 275 41.60 11.16 17.65
N GLN A 276 41.56 12.49 17.73
CA GLN A 276 42.47 13.28 18.60
C GLN A 276 41.83 14.50 19.31
N THR A 277 40.62 14.97 18.93
CA THR A 277 40.12 16.30 19.40
C THR A 277 38.68 16.45 19.95
N GLY A 278 37.76 15.49 20.11
CA GLY A 278 37.76 14.03 19.92
C GLY A 278 36.30 13.49 19.90
N GLN A 279 35.34 14.27 19.39
CA GLN A 279 33.88 14.05 19.51
C GLN A 279 33.12 14.51 18.24
N LEU A 280 31.92 14.02 17.90
CA LEU A 280 31.05 13.03 18.56
C LEU A 280 31.04 11.66 17.84
N LEU A 281 30.91 10.57 18.61
CA LEU A 281 30.66 9.21 18.10
C LEU A 281 29.43 8.48 18.74
N ASN A 282 28.21 8.60 18.18
CA ASN A 282 27.07 7.66 18.38
C ASN A 282 26.44 6.91 17.14
N ALA A 283 26.65 7.27 15.86
CA ALA A 283 26.14 6.52 14.69
C ALA A 283 26.98 6.68 13.39
N ALA A 284 27.05 5.63 12.56
CA ALA A 284 28.06 5.44 11.49
C ALA A 284 28.17 6.52 10.39
N THR A 285 27.21 7.43 10.22
CA THR A 285 27.26 8.48 9.19
C THR A 285 27.27 9.89 9.77
N SER A 286 27.90 10.84 9.07
CA SER A 286 27.94 12.26 9.50
C SER A 286 26.56 12.95 9.57
N LYS A 287 25.53 12.38 8.94
CA LYS A 287 24.14 12.83 9.05
C LYS A 287 23.48 12.33 10.32
N GLU A 288 23.76 11.10 10.72
CA GLU A 288 23.22 10.46 11.94
C GLU A 288 23.97 10.93 13.20
N ALA A 289 25.29 11.10 13.11
CA ALA A 289 26.14 11.65 14.16
C ALA A 289 25.72 13.04 14.69
N ARG A 290 24.89 13.76 13.93
CA ARG A 290 24.34 15.09 14.25
C ARG A 290 22.92 15.03 14.83
N LEU A 291 22.35 13.84 15.01
CA LEU A 291 21.05 13.63 15.64
C LEU A 291 21.24 13.29 17.11
N ASP A 292 20.23 13.57 17.93
CA ASP A 292 20.21 13.16 19.33
C ASP A 292 20.19 11.61 19.45
N SER A 293 20.79 11.07 20.51
CA SER A 293 20.81 9.62 20.76
C SER A 293 19.42 9.00 20.90
N GLU A 294 18.45 9.71 21.47
CA GLU A 294 17.08 9.23 21.58
C GLU A 294 16.33 9.34 20.25
N THR A 295 16.65 10.34 19.41
CA THR A 295 16.17 10.40 18.02
C THR A 295 16.73 9.24 17.18
N LEU A 296 18.01 8.91 17.32
CA LEU A 296 18.64 7.76 16.66
C LEU A 296 18.01 6.44 17.11
N TRP A 297 17.73 6.28 18.40
CA TRP A 297 17.01 5.11 18.91
C TRP A 297 15.56 5.08 18.42
N GLY A 298 14.86 6.23 18.38
CA GLY A 298 13.46 6.32 17.97
C GLY A 298 13.20 6.15 16.47
N ARG A 299 14.16 6.46 15.61
CA ARG A 299 14.04 6.36 14.14
C ARG A 299 13.80 4.94 13.64
N VAL A 300 12.84 4.74 12.72
CA VAL A 300 12.67 3.45 12.01
C VAL A 300 13.70 3.29 10.90
N ASN A 301 13.90 2.08 10.36
CA ASN A 301 14.76 1.93 9.19
C ASN A 301 14.18 2.72 7.99
N GLN A 302 14.93 3.74 7.54
CA GLN A 302 14.56 4.61 6.40
C GLN A 302 15.26 4.17 5.10
N LYS A 303 16.07 3.11 5.12
CA LYS A 303 16.75 2.60 3.93
C LYS A 303 15.76 1.89 3.02
N GLN A 304 15.97 2.02 1.71
CA GLN A 304 15.30 1.19 0.71
C GLN A 304 15.74 -0.26 0.91
N ILE A 305 14.80 -1.13 1.25
CA ILE A 305 15.10 -2.54 1.51
C ILE A 305 15.45 -3.22 0.19
N ARG A 306 16.55 -3.99 0.18
CA ARG A 306 16.92 -4.84 -0.94
C ARG A 306 16.61 -6.30 -0.58
N ILE A 307 16.10 -7.04 -1.55
CA ILE A 307 15.94 -8.49 -1.44
C ILE A 307 17.31 -9.09 -1.81
N PRO A 308 17.85 -10.06 -1.05
CA PRO A 308 19.07 -10.77 -1.44
C PRO A 308 18.97 -11.34 -2.85
N ASP A 309 20.00 -11.11 -3.67
CA ASP A 309 19.99 -11.49 -5.09
C ASP A 309 19.73 -12.99 -5.27
N ALA A 310 20.31 -13.84 -4.42
CA ALA A 310 20.06 -15.28 -4.40
C ALA A 310 18.58 -15.69 -4.22
N LEU A 311 17.74 -14.85 -3.58
CA LEU A 311 16.29 -15.08 -3.49
C LEU A 311 15.56 -14.55 -4.73
N ALA A 312 16.00 -13.41 -5.27
CA ALA A 312 15.47 -12.85 -6.51
C ALA A 312 15.74 -13.78 -7.72
N ASP A 313 16.94 -14.35 -7.80
CA ASP A 313 17.37 -15.28 -8.85
C ASP A 313 16.59 -16.60 -8.79
N VAL A 314 16.28 -17.11 -7.60
CA VAL A 314 15.38 -18.27 -7.45
C VAL A 314 14.00 -17.97 -8.01
N ILE A 315 13.44 -16.78 -7.73
CA ILE A 315 12.13 -16.37 -8.27
C ILE A 315 12.19 -16.23 -9.79
N GLN A 316 13.26 -15.66 -10.34
CA GLN A 316 13.42 -15.51 -11.78
C GLN A 316 13.62 -16.86 -12.49
N ASN A 317 14.67 -17.59 -12.12
CA ASN A 317 15.18 -18.75 -12.84
C ASN A 317 14.44 -20.05 -12.50
N ASN A 318 13.92 -20.18 -11.27
CA ASN A 318 13.26 -21.41 -10.81
C ASN A 318 11.74 -21.29 -10.62
N LEU A 319 11.14 -20.10 -10.80
CA LEU A 319 9.69 -19.93 -10.86
C LEU A 319 9.26 -19.30 -12.19
N LEU A 320 9.61 -18.03 -12.46
CA LEU A 320 9.05 -17.26 -13.58
C LEU A 320 9.38 -17.81 -14.97
N PHE A 321 10.65 -18.14 -15.23
CA PHE A 321 11.12 -18.58 -16.55
C PHE A 321 10.55 -19.93 -17.01
N GLN A 322 9.72 -20.60 -16.20
CA GLN A 322 9.00 -21.80 -16.60
C GLN A 322 7.69 -21.52 -17.36
N TYR A 323 7.24 -20.28 -17.42
CA TYR A 323 5.93 -19.88 -17.95
C TYR A 323 6.06 -18.94 -19.14
N GLU A 324 5.07 -18.96 -20.04
CA GLU A 324 4.96 -17.94 -21.09
C GLU A 324 4.73 -16.56 -20.45
N PRO A 325 5.60 -15.55 -20.66
CA PRO A 325 5.51 -14.28 -19.95
C PRO A 325 4.19 -13.53 -20.16
N LYS A 326 3.52 -13.72 -21.30
CA LYS A 326 2.24 -13.07 -21.60
C LYS A 326 1.10 -13.65 -20.75
N ALA A 327 0.99 -14.98 -20.70
CA ALA A 327 -0.03 -15.69 -19.93
C ALA A 327 0.22 -15.54 -18.41
N PHE A 328 1.47 -15.62 -17.97
CA PHE A 328 1.82 -15.42 -16.56
C PHE A 328 1.40 -14.03 -16.05
N LYS A 329 1.69 -12.97 -16.82
CA LYS A 329 1.27 -11.60 -16.49
C LYS A 329 -0.26 -11.43 -16.40
N GLU A 330 -1.05 -12.23 -17.10
CA GLU A 330 -2.53 -12.19 -17.01
C GLU A 330 -3.02 -12.77 -15.68
N HIS A 331 -2.42 -13.87 -15.22
CA HIS A 331 -2.74 -14.47 -13.92
C HIS A 331 -2.31 -13.55 -12.77
N VAL A 332 -1.16 -12.86 -12.89
CA VAL A 332 -0.74 -11.83 -11.93
C VAL A 332 -1.74 -10.67 -11.90
N VAL A 333 -2.21 -10.16 -13.05
CA VAL A 333 -3.27 -9.13 -13.08
C VAL A 333 -4.55 -9.60 -12.37
N GLN A 334 -5.02 -10.82 -12.65
CA GLN A 334 -6.22 -11.39 -12.00
C GLN A 334 -6.05 -11.51 -10.48
N TRP A 335 -4.87 -11.93 -10.00
CA TRP A 335 -4.54 -12.01 -8.59
C TRP A 335 -4.64 -10.63 -7.90
N TYR A 336 -4.15 -9.56 -8.56
CA TYR A 336 -4.28 -8.20 -8.04
C TYR A 336 -5.72 -7.66 -8.03
N THR A 337 -6.51 -7.94 -9.06
CA THR A 337 -7.93 -7.58 -9.06
C THR A 337 -8.64 -8.26 -7.88
N SER A 338 -8.42 -9.56 -7.68
CA SER A 338 -9.04 -10.32 -6.59
C SER A 338 -8.63 -9.84 -5.19
N ILE A 339 -7.35 -9.49 -4.96
CA ILE A 339 -6.88 -8.98 -3.66
C ILE A 339 -7.31 -7.54 -3.39
N ASN A 340 -7.67 -6.77 -4.43
CA ASN A 340 -8.19 -5.41 -4.29
C ASN A 340 -9.72 -5.39 -4.10
N GLU A 341 -10.45 -6.34 -4.68
CA GLU A 341 -11.90 -6.53 -4.44
C GLU A 341 -12.18 -7.11 -3.05
N SER A 342 -11.49 -8.17 -2.66
CA SER A 342 -11.72 -8.86 -1.37
C SER A 342 -10.97 -8.26 -0.19
N GLY A 343 -9.89 -7.51 -0.45
CA GLY A 343 -8.96 -6.99 0.56
C GLY A 343 -8.04 -8.05 1.22
N LEU A 344 -8.38 -9.33 1.11
CA LEU A 344 -7.75 -10.47 1.78
C LEU A 344 -6.94 -11.35 0.82
N ARG A 345 -5.95 -12.07 1.36
CA ARG A 345 -5.19 -13.07 0.59
C ARG A 345 -5.96 -14.38 0.52
N GLN A 346 -5.92 -15.02 -0.64
CA GLN A 346 -6.47 -16.36 -0.85
C GLN A 346 -5.37 -17.41 -0.79
N GLU A 347 -5.70 -18.59 -0.27
CA GLU A 347 -4.83 -19.77 -0.28
C GLU A 347 -4.63 -20.27 -1.73
N CYS A 348 -3.39 -20.57 -2.12
CA CYS A 348 -3.06 -21.05 -3.46
C CYS A 348 -3.62 -22.47 -3.70
N LYS A 349 -4.19 -22.73 -4.88
CA LYS A 349 -4.80 -24.03 -5.23
C LYS A 349 -3.95 -24.82 -6.22
N SER A 350 -3.20 -24.16 -7.09
CA SER A 350 -2.35 -24.77 -8.12
C SER A 350 -0.86 -24.42 -7.97
N GLU A 351 0.00 -25.06 -8.77
CA GLU A 351 1.42 -24.68 -8.89
C GLU A 351 1.57 -23.25 -9.42
N LEU A 352 0.77 -22.89 -10.43
CA LEU A 352 0.77 -21.57 -11.04
C LEU A 352 0.30 -20.49 -10.04
N ASP A 353 -0.72 -20.77 -9.23
CA ASP A 353 -1.22 -19.81 -8.23
C ASP A 353 -0.15 -19.46 -7.20
N ALA A 354 0.66 -20.45 -6.80
CA ALA A 354 1.75 -20.24 -5.85
C ALA A 354 2.83 -19.33 -6.47
N ASP A 355 3.25 -19.61 -7.70
CA ASP A 355 4.29 -18.84 -8.39
C ASP A 355 3.81 -17.42 -8.74
N VAL A 356 2.54 -17.27 -9.15
CA VAL A 356 1.87 -15.98 -9.36
C VAL A 356 1.79 -15.16 -8.08
N SER A 357 1.41 -15.78 -6.96
CA SER A 357 1.33 -15.10 -5.65
C SER A 357 2.71 -14.61 -5.18
N ILE A 358 3.75 -15.43 -5.33
CA ILE A 358 5.14 -15.07 -5.00
C ILE A 358 5.62 -13.93 -5.91
N ALA A 359 5.47 -14.08 -7.22
CA ALA A 359 5.89 -13.07 -8.20
C ALA A 359 5.22 -11.71 -7.98
N ALA A 360 3.94 -11.72 -7.58
CA ALA A 360 3.19 -10.54 -7.20
C ALA A 360 3.74 -9.92 -5.90
N SER A 361 3.70 -10.65 -4.79
CA SER A 361 3.76 -10.01 -3.48
C SER A 361 5.08 -10.15 -2.73
N PHE A 362 5.96 -11.09 -3.10
CA PHE A 362 7.14 -11.45 -2.30
C PHE A 362 8.01 -10.24 -1.95
N ALA A 363 8.25 -9.34 -2.91
CA ALA A 363 9.04 -8.14 -2.67
C ALA A 363 8.46 -7.21 -1.60
N GLN A 364 7.12 -7.05 -1.59
CA GLN A 364 6.43 -6.22 -0.62
C GLN A 364 6.38 -6.90 0.75
N ASP A 365 6.08 -8.20 0.77
CA ASP A 365 5.98 -8.99 2.00
C ASP A 365 7.34 -9.13 2.69
N TYR A 366 8.42 -9.28 1.93
CA TYR A 366 9.78 -9.34 2.44
C TYR A 366 10.16 -8.00 3.07
N ALA A 367 9.93 -6.89 2.37
CA ALA A 367 10.23 -5.56 2.89
C ALA A 367 9.41 -5.20 4.13
N VAL A 368 8.11 -5.53 4.15
CA VAL A 368 7.25 -5.31 5.31
C VAL A 368 7.70 -6.17 6.50
N SER A 369 7.97 -7.46 6.28
CA SER A 369 8.43 -8.36 7.34
C SER A 369 9.79 -7.90 7.88
N TYR A 370 10.73 -7.56 7.01
CA TYR A 370 12.04 -7.03 7.39
C TYR A 370 11.90 -5.73 8.21
N GLN A 371 11.05 -4.79 7.78
CA GLN A 371 10.84 -3.52 8.49
C GLN A 371 10.26 -3.72 9.89
N VAL A 372 9.27 -4.61 10.04
CA VAL A 372 8.63 -4.91 11.32
C VAL A 372 9.59 -5.68 12.24
N LEU A 373 10.35 -6.62 11.70
CA LEU A 373 11.30 -7.44 12.45
C LEU A 373 12.57 -6.65 12.82
N ASP A 374 13.02 -5.70 12.00
CA ASP A 374 14.11 -4.78 12.37
C ASP A 374 13.68 -3.89 13.53
N GLU A 375 12.46 -3.33 13.52
CA GLU A 375 11.94 -2.63 14.69
C GLU A 375 11.85 -3.56 15.92
N TYR A 376 11.41 -4.80 15.76
CA TYR A 376 11.40 -5.80 16.85
C TYR A 376 12.80 -5.98 17.46
N VAL A 377 13.82 -6.29 16.64
CA VAL A 377 15.21 -6.46 17.11
C VAL A 377 15.74 -5.17 17.75
N LYS A 378 15.40 -4.00 17.21
CA LYS A 378 15.81 -2.70 17.75
C LYS A 378 15.16 -2.38 19.11
N ARG A 379 13.89 -2.76 19.31
CA ARG A 379 13.13 -2.56 20.55
C ARG A 379 13.64 -3.46 21.68
N LEU A 380 13.94 -4.73 21.38
CA LEU A 380 14.44 -5.70 22.36
C LEU A 380 15.94 -5.54 22.65
N GLY A 381 16.72 -5.16 21.63
CA GLY A 381 18.17 -5.17 21.64
C GLY A 381 18.74 -6.54 21.24
N LYS A 382 19.82 -6.53 20.43
CA LYS A 382 20.42 -7.73 19.82
C LYS A 382 20.74 -8.85 20.83
N GLU A 383 21.19 -8.52 22.04
CA GLU A 383 21.51 -9.51 23.10
C GLU A 383 20.29 -10.28 23.63
N LYS A 384 19.09 -9.68 23.59
CA LYS A 384 17.85 -10.38 23.94
C LYS A 384 17.36 -11.20 22.75
N THR A 385 17.36 -10.61 21.56
CA THR A 385 16.93 -11.28 20.33
C THR A 385 17.80 -12.50 19.99
N SER A 386 19.11 -12.46 20.29
CA SER A 386 20.01 -13.61 20.08
C SER A 386 19.74 -14.81 21.00
N LYS A 387 18.87 -14.66 22.02
CA LYS A 387 18.45 -15.73 22.94
C LYS A 387 17.12 -16.38 22.54
N ILE A 388 16.54 -15.98 21.40
CA ILE A 388 15.35 -16.60 20.83
C ILE A 388 15.77 -17.96 20.29
N ASN A 389 15.34 -19.04 20.95
CA ASN A 389 15.66 -20.42 20.58
C ASN A 389 14.51 -21.10 19.82
N SER A 390 13.29 -20.55 19.88
CA SER A 390 12.11 -21.13 19.25
C SER A 390 11.27 -20.09 18.50
N VAL A 391 11.15 -20.28 17.18
CA VAL A 391 10.45 -19.37 16.27
C VAL A 391 9.39 -20.10 15.44
N LEU A 392 8.20 -19.50 15.37
CA LEU A 392 7.08 -19.92 14.54
C LEU A 392 6.70 -18.81 13.56
N ASP A 393 6.86 -19.06 12.26
CA ASP A 393 6.35 -18.20 11.19
C ASP A 393 5.02 -18.76 10.65
N ILE A 394 4.04 -17.89 10.38
CA ILE A 394 2.70 -18.25 9.91
C ILE A 394 2.31 -17.30 8.78
N GLY A 395 1.93 -17.83 7.62
CA GLY A 395 1.46 -16.99 6.51
C GLY A 395 0.99 -17.75 5.29
N VAL A 396 0.45 -17.01 4.31
CA VAL A 396 0.04 -17.53 2.98
C VAL A 396 1.23 -17.62 2.01
N GLY A 397 2.31 -16.89 2.28
CA GLY A 397 3.51 -16.82 1.44
C GLY A 397 4.51 -17.95 1.71
N PRO A 398 5.65 -17.97 0.99
CA PRO A 398 6.69 -18.99 1.12
C PRO A 398 7.61 -18.73 2.34
N SER A 399 7.01 -18.65 3.54
CA SER A 399 7.72 -18.39 4.81
C SER A 399 8.51 -17.06 4.85
N VAL A 400 7.92 -16.00 4.29
CA VAL A 400 8.61 -14.72 4.03
C VAL A 400 9.15 -14.04 5.29
N SER A 401 8.43 -14.12 6.42
CA SER A 401 8.89 -13.54 7.67
C SER A 401 10.09 -14.30 8.26
N MET A 402 10.16 -15.63 8.08
CA MET A 402 11.35 -16.41 8.45
C MET A 402 12.55 -16.02 7.58
N LEU A 403 12.37 -15.88 6.26
CA LEU A 403 13.42 -15.42 5.34
C LEU A 403 13.97 -14.04 5.74
N ALA A 404 13.08 -13.09 6.07
CA ALA A 404 13.48 -11.76 6.52
C ALA A 404 14.15 -11.79 7.91
N PHE A 405 13.70 -12.63 8.84
CA PHE A 405 14.31 -12.74 10.17
C PHE A 405 15.70 -13.37 10.12
N ASN A 406 15.86 -14.42 9.31
CA ASN A 406 17.16 -15.04 9.01
C ASN A 406 18.18 -14.02 8.50
N GLU A 407 17.77 -13.06 7.66
CA GLU A 407 18.64 -11.98 7.16
C GLU A 407 19.07 -11.02 8.28
N ILE A 408 18.12 -10.57 9.11
CA ILE A 408 18.37 -9.61 10.20
C ILE A 408 19.27 -10.21 11.29
N MET A 409 19.10 -11.50 11.58
CA MET A 409 19.87 -12.21 12.59
C MET A 409 21.23 -12.73 12.08
N GLY A 410 21.39 -12.87 10.76
CA GLY A 410 22.63 -13.25 10.10
C GLY A 410 22.93 -14.76 10.10
N ASP A 411 24.00 -15.12 9.41
CA ASP A 411 24.34 -16.50 9.03
C ASP A 411 24.68 -17.42 10.21
N THR A 412 25.13 -16.85 11.33
CA THR A 412 25.48 -17.61 12.53
C THR A 412 24.28 -17.90 13.43
N TRP A 413 23.09 -17.33 13.16
CA TRP A 413 21.93 -17.49 14.02
C TRP A 413 21.24 -18.84 13.80
N ASN A 414 21.29 -19.69 14.82
CA ASN A 414 20.92 -21.10 14.73
C ASN A 414 19.98 -21.55 15.89
N PRO A 415 18.76 -20.98 16.01
CA PRO A 415 17.80 -21.34 17.07
C PRO A 415 17.45 -22.82 17.01
N GLU A 416 17.27 -23.46 18.17
CA GLU A 416 16.91 -24.89 18.31
C GLU A 416 15.74 -25.27 17.40
N ARG A 417 14.66 -24.48 17.44
CA ARG A 417 13.40 -24.71 16.71
C ARG A 417 13.09 -23.56 15.76
N LYS A 418 13.06 -23.88 14.46
CA LYS A 418 12.40 -23.07 13.41
C LYS A 418 11.23 -23.86 12.83
N ASP A 419 10.02 -23.39 13.05
CA ASP A 419 8.79 -23.93 12.47
C ASP A 419 8.15 -22.87 11.55
N SER A 420 7.59 -23.27 10.41
CA SER A 420 6.76 -22.38 9.59
C SER A 420 5.50 -23.09 9.10
N VAL A 421 4.34 -22.50 9.40
CA VAL A 421 3.03 -22.96 8.92
C VAL A 421 2.67 -22.17 7.66
N VAL A 422 2.87 -22.82 6.52
CA VAL A 422 2.57 -22.27 5.20
C VAL A 422 1.13 -22.60 4.85
N TYR A 423 0.21 -21.67 5.10
CA TYR A 423 -1.21 -21.82 4.78
C TYR A 423 -1.44 -21.69 3.27
N GLY A 424 -1.26 -22.80 2.58
CA GLY A 424 -1.48 -22.97 1.15
C GLY A 424 -1.20 -24.40 0.73
N ASN A 425 -1.65 -24.78 -0.47
CA ASN A 425 -1.36 -26.09 -1.05
C ASN A 425 0.17 -26.40 -1.01
N PHE A 426 0.56 -27.67 -0.93
CA PHE A 426 1.95 -28.17 -0.85
C PHE A 426 2.92 -27.53 -1.87
N HIS A 427 2.41 -27.00 -2.97
CA HIS A 427 3.16 -26.18 -3.92
C HIS A 427 3.86 -25.00 -3.23
N MET A 428 3.17 -24.22 -2.38
CA MET A 428 3.76 -23.09 -1.65
C MET A 428 4.84 -23.55 -0.67
N ALA A 429 4.58 -24.62 0.08
CA ALA A 429 5.59 -25.22 0.97
C ALA A 429 6.85 -25.67 0.20
N ARG A 430 6.71 -26.19 -1.04
CA ARG A 430 7.88 -26.49 -1.89
C ARG A 430 8.66 -25.23 -2.28
N ARG A 431 8.00 -24.08 -2.48
CA ARG A 431 8.67 -22.80 -2.77
C ARG A 431 9.32 -22.19 -1.54
N ALA A 432 8.66 -22.25 -0.38
CA ALA A 432 9.27 -21.92 0.91
C ALA A 432 10.58 -22.68 1.11
N LYS A 433 10.56 -24.01 0.92
CA LYS A 433 11.75 -24.85 1.03
C LYS A 433 12.87 -24.45 0.06
N LEU A 434 12.53 -24.04 -1.16
CA LEU A 434 13.49 -23.64 -2.19
C LEU A 434 14.15 -22.29 -1.90
N LEU A 435 13.41 -21.34 -1.34
CA LEU A 435 13.92 -20.02 -0.93
C LEU A 435 14.74 -20.13 0.36
N LEU A 436 14.23 -20.86 1.36
CA LEU A 436 14.96 -21.10 2.61
C LEU A 436 16.32 -21.79 2.36
N SER A 437 16.40 -22.72 1.40
CA SER A 437 17.67 -23.38 1.05
C SER A 437 18.72 -22.49 0.38
N ARG A 438 18.50 -21.18 0.28
CA ARG A 438 19.49 -20.19 -0.17
C ARG A 438 20.19 -19.48 1.00
N GLN A 439 19.66 -19.57 2.22
CA GLN A 439 20.23 -18.90 3.38
C GLN A 439 21.17 -19.84 4.14
N ILE A 440 22.33 -19.32 4.55
CA ILE A 440 23.39 -20.11 5.20
C ILE A 440 22.89 -20.72 6.51
N ASN A 441 22.11 -19.95 7.27
CA ASN A 441 21.52 -20.36 8.54
C ASN A 441 20.36 -21.36 8.44
N GLU A 442 20.03 -21.85 7.24
CA GLU A 442 19.15 -23.00 7.03
C GLU A 442 19.92 -24.31 6.76
N ASN A 443 21.24 -24.27 6.58
CA ASN A 443 22.05 -25.48 6.33
C ASN A 443 22.43 -26.25 7.60
N PHE A 444 22.17 -25.70 8.79
CA PHE A 444 22.43 -26.37 10.06
C PHE A 444 21.55 -27.62 10.26
N SER A 445 22.17 -28.70 10.76
CA SER A 445 21.49 -29.96 11.10
C SER A 445 20.37 -29.76 12.14
N ARG A 446 19.38 -30.65 12.10
CA ARG A 446 18.32 -30.71 13.12
C ARG A 446 18.80 -31.58 14.28
N GLU A 447 18.41 -31.24 15.51
CA GLU A 447 18.88 -31.94 16.72
C GLU A 447 18.67 -33.46 16.68
N LYS A 448 17.53 -33.92 16.13
CA LYS A 448 17.27 -35.36 15.94
C LYS A 448 18.25 -36.07 14.99
N GLU A 449 18.81 -35.37 14.00
CA GLU A 449 19.84 -35.95 13.13
C GLU A 449 21.19 -36.10 13.88
N LEU A 450 21.41 -35.38 14.99
CA LEU A 450 22.59 -35.56 15.85
C LEU A 450 22.42 -36.74 16.82
N GLU A 451 21.20 -37.00 17.31
CA GLU A 451 20.89 -38.18 18.12
C GLU A 451 21.02 -39.48 17.30
N GLU A 452 20.43 -39.53 16.09
CA GLU A 452 20.54 -40.69 15.19
C GLU A 452 22.01 -40.96 14.76
N PHE A 453 22.83 -39.92 14.58
CA PHE A 453 24.27 -40.08 14.31
C PHE A 453 25.07 -40.64 15.49
N GLN A 454 24.65 -40.38 16.73
CA GLN A 454 25.32 -40.88 17.94
C GLN A 454 24.96 -42.33 18.25
N GLU A 455 23.78 -42.81 17.86
CA GLU A 455 23.40 -44.22 18.03
C GLU A 455 24.03 -45.14 16.97
N ASP A 456 24.22 -44.67 15.73
CA ASP A 456 24.80 -45.47 14.63
C ASP A 456 26.35 -45.48 14.60
N SER A 457 27.00 -44.70 15.48
CA SER A 457 28.47 -44.60 15.60
C SER A 457 29.04 -45.34 16.82
N GLY A 458 28.59 -46.58 17.02
CA GLY A 458 29.17 -47.51 18.00
C GLY A 458 30.64 -47.86 17.71
N GLU A 459 31.54 -47.39 18.57
CA GLU A 459 32.97 -47.72 18.69
C GLU A 459 33.92 -47.28 17.54
N ASN A 460 34.76 -46.28 17.87
CA ASN A 460 35.91 -45.74 17.12
C ASN A 460 35.63 -44.66 16.06
N ALA A 461 35.50 -43.42 16.53
CA ALA A 461 36.03 -42.24 15.83
C ALA A 461 36.78 -41.36 16.84
N GLU A 462 37.93 -40.82 16.44
CA GLU A 462 38.69 -39.87 17.26
C GLU A 462 37.96 -38.50 17.32
N LYS A 463 38.45 -37.59 18.17
CA LYS A 463 37.89 -36.24 18.29
C LYS A 463 38.16 -35.43 17.03
N GLU A 464 37.27 -35.51 16.05
CA GLU A 464 37.24 -34.54 14.95
C GLU A 464 36.77 -33.18 15.49
N GLU A 465 37.60 -32.16 15.27
CA GLU A 465 37.16 -30.76 15.34
C GLU A 465 36.00 -30.54 14.36
N PRO A 466 35.08 -29.59 14.61
CA PRO A 466 33.95 -29.35 13.70
C PRO A 466 34.47 -29.04 12.30
N LEU A 467 34.21 -29.98 11.37
CA LEU A 467 34.72 -29.99 10.01
C LEU A 467 34.50 -28.64 9.31
N LYS A 468 35.58 -27.85 9.22
CA LYS A 468 35.69 -26.69 8.32
C LYS A 468 35.97 -27.10 6.87
N GLU A 469 35.67 -28.33 6.50
CA GLU A 469 35.78 -28.81 5.11
C GLU A 469 34.56 -28.39 4.28
N SER A 470 34.63 -27.15 3.81
CA SER A 470 34.29 -26.77 2.44
C SER A 470 33.07 -27.46 1.76
N ILE A 471 31.86 -27.15 2.22
CA ILE A 471 30.65 -27.20 1.36
C ILE A 471 30.07 -25.80 1.18
N ASN A 472 30.92 -24.94 0.63
CA ASN A 472 30.64 -24.26 -0.63
C ASN A 472 29.28 -23.56 -0.83
N ILE A 473 29.31 -22.26 -0.54
CA ILE A 473 28.52 -21.26 -1.27
C ILE A 473 29.20 -20.91 -2.62
N ASN A 474 30.46 -21.31 -2.81
CA ASN A 474 31.27 -21.07 -4.03
C ASN A 474 31.60 -22.36 -4.84
N ASN A 475 30.89 -23.47 -4.61
CA ASN A 475 30.77 -24.57 -5.60
C ASN A 475 29.33 -24.66 -6.07
N SER A 476 28.78 -23.55 -6.54
CA SER A 476 27.99 -23.53 -7.77
C SER A 476 28.88 -23.80 -8.99
N ASN A 477 29.71 -24.86 -8.93
CA ASN A 477 30.24 -25.54 -10.11
C ASN A 477 29.09 -26.30 -10.81
N GLY A 478 28.07 -25.54 -11.25
CA GLY A 478 27.36 -25.87 -12.47
C GLY A 478 28.34 -25.90 -13.63
N PRO A 479 27.90 -26.32 -14.82
CA PRO A 479 28.76 -26.25 -15.99
C PRO A 479 29.27 -24.81 -16.15
N LEU A 480 30.57 -24.63 -16.33
CA LEU A 480 31.08 -23.33 -16.74
C LEU A 480 30.77 -23.18 -18.23
N ASN A 481 30.20 -22.03 -18.62
CA ASN A 481 29.98 -21.73 -20.01
C ASN A 481 31.33 -21.59 -20.77
N GLU A 482 31.28 -21.45 -22.09
CA GLU A 482 32.51 -21.33 -22.91
C GLU A 482 33.40 -20.12 -22.59
N TYR A 483 32.93 -19.18 -21.75
CA TYR A 483 33.63 -17.99 -21.27
C TYR A 483 34.14 -18.12 -19.83
N GLY A 484 33.84 -19.21 -19.12
CA GLY A 484 34.27 -19.43 -17.74
C GLY A 484 33.36 -18.81 -16.67
N GLU A 485 32.09 -18.56 -16.99
CA GLU A 485 31.06 -18.10 -16.04
C GLU A 485 30.17 -19.29 -15.62
N GLU A 486 29.68 -19.30 -14.38
CA GLU A 486 28.79 -20.37 -13.88
C GLU A 486 27.46 -20.39 -14.65
N GLU A 487 27.07 -21.52 -15.25
CA GLU A 487 25.74 -21.66 -15.86
C GLU A 487 24.64 -21.60 -14.79
N VAL A 488 23.92 -20.47 -14.78
CA VAL A 488 22.75 -20.25 -13.94
C VAL A 488 21.64 -21.27 -14.30
N PHE A 489 21.34 -22.19 -13.39
CA PHE A 489 20.33 -23.23 -13.62
C PHE A 489 18.90 -22.65 -13.69
N VAL A 490 18.38 -22.52 -14.91
CA VAL A 490 16.98 -22.19 -15.20
C VAL A 490 16.14 -23.46 -15.27
N GLY A 491 15.08 -23.54 -14.46
CA GLY A 491 14.11 -24.66 -14.49
C GLY A 491 13.71 -25.21 -13.11
N LYS A 492 13.02 -26.37 -13.13
CA LYS A 492 12.45 -27.01 -11.93
C LYS A 492 13.51 -27.70 -11.06
N VAL A 493 13.61 -27.26 -9.81
CA VAL A 493 14.49 -27.86 -8.79
C VAL A 493 13.79 -29.01 -8.07
N LYS A 494 14.52 -30.11 -7.80
CA LYS A 494 14.03 -31.28 -7.04
C LYS A 494 13.95 -30.95 -5.55
N THR A 495 12.92 -30.24 -5.09
CA THR A 495 12.79 -29.78 -3.69
C THR A 495 12.82 -30.88 -2.62
N LYS A 496 12.65 -32.15 -2.98
CA LYS A 496 12.85 -33.30 -2.07
C LYS A 496 14.31 -33.45 -1.62
N SER A 497 15.31 -33.16 -2.47
CA SER A 497 16.73 -33.32 -2.12
C SER A 497 17.33 -32.14 -1.36
N LEU A 498 16.64 -31.01 -1.28
CA LEU A 498 17.06 -29.88 -0.46
C LEU A 498 16.92 -30.25 1.03
N LYS A 499 17.90 -29.87 1.86
CA LYS A 499 17.76 -29.84 3.33
C LYS A 499 17.63 -28.38 3.77
N VAL A 500 16.81 -28.14 4.80
CA VAL A 500 16.63 -26.83 5.46
C VAL A 500 16.34 -27.06 6.94
N LYS A 501 16.86 -26.23 7.84
CA LYS A 501 16.60 -26.35 9.28
C LYS A 501 15.10 -26.20 9.56
N THR A 502 14.48 -25.16 9.01
CA THR A 502 13.06 -24.83 9.17
C THR A 502 12.16 -26.00 8.80
N VAL A 503 11.29 -26.38 9.73
CA VAL A 503 10.29 -27.42 9.53
C VAL A 503 9.02 -26.77 8.99
N LEU A 504 8.67 -27.12 7.76
CA LEU A 504 7.43 -26.69 7.12
C LEU A 504 6.28 -27.59 7.60
N LEU A 505 5.21 -26.96 8.08
CA LEU A 505 4.07 -27.60 8.73
C LEU A 505 2.76 -27.28 7.99
N ASP A 506 1.91 -28.28 7.79
CA ASP A 506 0.56 -28.09 7.23
C ASP A 506 -0.45 -27.59 8.28
N ARG A 507 -0.11 -27.67 9.58
CA ARG A 507 -0.93 -27.26 10.71
C ARG A 507 -0.07 -26.85 11.91
N LEU A 508 -0.63 -26.02 12.79
CA LEU A 508 -0.01 -25.70 14.08
C LEU A 508 0.31 -26.97 14.87
N ARG A 509 1.45 -26.95 15.59
CA ARG A 509 1.77 -27.93 16.63
C ARG A 509 0.72 -27.85 17.78
N PRO A 510 0.59 -28.88 18.64
CA PRO A 510 -0.36 -28.81 19.75
C PRO A 510 0.04 -27.70 20.75
N LYS A 511 -0.87 -27.37 21.68
CA LYS A 511 -0.75 -26.16 22.54
C LYS A 511 0.34 -26.26 23.62
N ASP A 512 0.84 -27.46 23.88
CA ASP A 512 1.98 -27.75 24.74
C ASP A 512 3.29 -27.16 24.18
N ILE A 513 3.49 -27.22 22.86
CA ILE A 513 4.69 -26.69 22.21
C ILE A 513 4.58 -25.16 22.08
N LYS A 514 5.45 -24.47 22.83
CA LYS A 514 5.56 -23.02 22.90
C LYS A 514 6.70 -22.46 22.05
N TYR A 515 6.69 -21.15 21.85
CA TYR A 515 7.70 -20.39 21.09
C TYR A 515 8.05 -19.06 21.77
N ASP A 516 9.29 -18.61 21.57
CA ASP A 516 9.81 -17.32 22.02
C ASP A 516 9.43 -16.18 21.07
N LEU A 517 9.22 -16.49 19.80
CA LEU A 517 8.73 -15.58 18.77
C LEU A 517 7.70 -16.28 17.86
N ILE A 518 6.51 -15.68 17.74
CA ILE A 518 5.50 -16.07 16.75
C ILE A 518 5.28 -14.88 15.81
N VAL A 519 5.40 -15.10 14.49
CA VAL A 519 5.13 -14.09 13.46
C VAL A 519 3.95 -14.55 12.62
N VAL A 520 2.90 -13.74 12.52
CA VAL A 520 1.67 -14.03 11.79
C VAL A 520 1.47 -12.97 10.70
N SER A 521 1.51 -13.40 9.44
CA SER A 521 1.37 -12.53 8.27
C SER A 521 0.10 -12.88 7.47
N HIS A 522 -0.82 -11.93 7.34
CA HIS A 522 -2.03 -12.05 6.52
C HIS A 522 -2.91 -13.28 6.80
N GLN A 523 -3.02 -13.67 8.07
CA GLN A 523 -3.70 -14.91 8.48
C GLN A 523 -4.68 -14.76 9.65
N LEU A 524 -4.95 -13.55 10.14
CA LEU A 524 -5.95 -13.34 11.20
C LEU A 524 -7.40 -13.32 10.69
N LEU A 525 -7.61 -13.19 9.38
CA LEU A 525 -8.94 -13.18 8.75
C LEU A 525 -8.87 -13.82 7.36
N LYS A 526 -9.74 -14.81 7.10
CA LYS A 526 -9.87 -15.50 5.80
C LYS A 526 -11.12 -15.06 5.05
N SER A 527 -12.18 -14.67 5.75
CA SER A 527 -13.38 -14.08 5.14
C SER A 527 -13.90 -12.88 5.93
N MET A 528 -14.27 -11.82 5.20
CA MET A 528 -14.89 -10.62 5.79
C MET A 528 -16.19 -10.93 6.54
N GLU A 529 -16.89 -12.02 6.19
CA GLU A 529 -18.12 -12.45 6.86
C GLU A 529 -17.91 -12.91 8.32
N TYR A 530 -16.70 -13.38 8.65
CA TYR A 530 -16.37 -13.87 10.00
C TYR A 530 -15.66 -12.82 10.87
N PHE A 531 -15.47 -11.60 10.38
CA PHE A 531 -14.95 -10.50 11.19
C PHE A 531 -16.03 -10.05 12.21
N PRO A 532 -15.70 -9.84 13.50
CA PRO A 532 -14.37 -9.95 14.12
C PRO A 532 -14.06 -11.35 14.72
N PHE A 533 -15.02 -12.28 14.75
CA PHE A 533 -14.95 -13.54 15.49
C PHE A 533 -13.77 -14.45 15.08
N GLU A 534 -13.41 -14.50 13.79
CA GLU A 534 -12.27 -15.29 13.31
C GLU A 534 -10.93 -14.75 13.85
N VAL A 535 -10.78 -13.41 13.92
CA VAL A 535 -9.59 -12.76 14.50
C VAL A 535 -9.44 -13.15 15.97
N ASP A 536 -10.53 -13.08 16.74
CA ASP A 536 -10.53 -13.43 18.16
C ASP A 536 -10.13 -14.90 18.40
N SER A 537 -10.68 -15.82 17.58
CA SER A 537 -10.46 -17.26 17.70
C SER A 537 -9.04 -17.67 17.35
N LEU A 538 -8.50 -17.15 16.24
CA LEU A 538 -7.12 -17.47 15.81
C LEU A 538 -6.08 -16.85 16.75
N LEU A 539 -6.36 -15.67 17.31
CA LEU A 539 -5.46 -15.01 18.26
C LEU A 539 -5.29 -15.80 19.57
N GLU A 540 -6.35 -16.47 20.05
CA GLU A 540 -6.26 -17.38 21.20
C GLU A 540 -5.27 -18.52 20.95
N GLU A 541 -5.29 -19.12 19.74
CA GLU A 541 -4.37 -20.19 19.37
C GLU A 541 -2.90 -19.73 19.37
N TYR A 542 -2.62 -18.48 18.97
CA TYR A 542 -1.25 -17.95 18.96
C TYR A 542 -0.78 -17.54 20.35
N VAL A 543 -1.57 -16.78 21.10
CA VAL A 543 -1.22 -16.32 22.46
C VAL A 543 -0.99 -17.50 23.40
N ARG A 544 -1.82 -18.55 23.33
CA ARG A 544 -1.64 -19.78 24.14
C ARG A 544 -0.34 -20.55 23.82
N ARG A 545 0.37 -20.24 22.73
CA ARG A 545 1.66 -20.85 22.32
C ARG A 545 2.88 -19.97 22.59
N LEU A 546 2.76 -18.85 23.29
CA LEU A 546 3.93 -18.05 23.71
C LEU A 546 4.58 -18.62 24.98
N ASN A 547 5.91 -18.66 25.00
CA ASN A 547 6.68 -18.79 26.24
C ASN A 547 6.49 -17.54 27.13
N PRO A 548 6.68 -17.62 28.47
CA PRO A 548 6.86 -16.43 29.30
C PRO A 548 8.04 -15.59 28.78
N GLY A 549 7.84 -14.27 28.59
CA GLY A 549 8.80 -13.42 27.86
C GLY A 549 8.83 -13.64 26.34
N GLY A 550 7.89 -14.41 25.80
CA GLY A 550 7.73 -14.67 24.37
C GLY A 550 6.93 -13.56 23.67
N HIS A 551 7.14 -13.43 22.35
CA HIS A 551 6.68 -12.30 21.56
C HIS A 551 5.76 -12.73 20.43
N LEU A 552 4.73 -11.93 20.16
CA LEU A 552 3.80 -12.11 19.04
C LEU A 552 3.86 -10.89 18.12
N VAL A 553 4.21 -11.13 16.87
CA VAL A 553 4.28 -10.13 15.80
C VAL A 553 3.16 -10.41 14.81
N LEU A 554 2.23 -9.47 14.65
CA LEU A 554 1.11 -9.54 13.73
C LEU A 554 1.35 -8.55 12.58
N ILE A 555 1.23 -9.00 11.33
CA ILE A 555 1.48 -8.21 10.13
C ILE A 555 0.27 -8.33 9.19
N GLU A 556 -0.27 -7.18 8.80
CA GLU A 556 -1.37 -7.06 7.83
C GLU A 556 -1.11 -5.98 6.78
N ARG A 557 -1.93 -6.00 5.70
CA ARG A 557 -1.87 -4.97 4.67
C ARG A 557 -2.26 -3.61 5.26
N GLY A 558 -1.62 -2.54 4.78
CA GLY A 558 -1.88 -1.15 5.17
C GLY A 558 -3.16 -0.58 4.57
N THR A 559 -4.23 -1.35 4.61
CA THR A 559 -5.59 -1.03 4.15
C THR A 559 -6.51 -0.82 5.36
N PRO A 560 -7.69 -0.19 5.19
CA PRO A 560 -8.66 -0.07 6.29
C PRO A 560 -9.01 -1.41 6.94
N LEU A 561 -9.21 -2.47 6.15
CA LEU A 561 -9.47 -3.81 6.65
C LEU A 561 -8.30 -4.35 7.49
N GLY A 562 -7.07 -4.29 6.99
CA GLY A 562 -5.89 -4.77 7.72
C GLY A 562 -5.63 -3.98 9.01
N SER A 563 -5.89 -2.67 9.01
CA SER A 563 -5.81 -1.86 10.23
C SER A 563 -6.89 -2.19 11.25
N GLU A 564 -8.12 -2.52 10.84
CA GLU A 564 -9.19 -2.95 11.76
C GLU A 564 -8.95 -4.37 12.31
N ILE A 565 -8.34 -5.27 11.53
CA ILE A 565 -7.87 -6.59 12.01
C ILE A 565 -6.83 -6.41 13.12
N ILE A 566 -5.79 -5.62 12.86
CA ILE A 566 -4.74 -5.32 13.84
C ILE A 566 -5.29 -4.60 15.08
N ALA A 567 -6.19 -3.63 14.89
CA ALA A 567 -6.84 -2.94 15.99
C ALA A 567 -7.76 -3.89 16.80
N ARG A 568 -8.45 -4.83 16.17
CA ARG A 568 -9.24 -5.86 16.86
C ARG A 568 -8.36 -6.79 17.67
N ALA A 569 -7.23 -7.26 17.13
CA ALA A 569 -6.27 -8.07 17.87
C ALA A 569 -5.75 -7.32 19.12
N ARG A 570 -5.37 -6.04 18.95
CA ARG A 570 -5.01 -5.14 20.07
C ARG A 570 -6.11 -5.03 21.12
N GLN A 571 -7.37 -4.89 20.71
CA GLN A 571 -8.52 -4.79 21.62
C GLN A 571 -8.68 -6.07 22.46
N VAL A 572 -8.61 -7.25 21.83
CA VAL A 572 -8.77 -8.54 22.52
C VAL A 572 -7.62 -8.78 23.51
N ILE A 573 -6.40 -8.40 23.14
CA ILE A 573 -5.20 -8.54 23.99
C ILE A 573 -5.28 -7.66 25.23
N LEU A 574 -5.59 -6.36 25.08
CA LEU A 574 -5.50 -5.39 26.18
C LEU A 574 -6.79 -5.17 26.97
N ARG A 575 -7.95 -5.47 26.38
CA ARG A 575 -9.28 -5.10 26.88
C ARG A 575 -9.34 -3.69 27.54
N PRO A 576 -9.01 -2.59 26.83
CA PRO A 576 -8.99 -1.24 27.42
C PRO A 576 -10.32 -0.77 28.02
N GLU A 577 -11.43 -1.40 27.65
CA GLU A 577 -12.76 -1.24 28.26
C GLU A 577 -12.82 -1.65 29.74
N ASN A 578 -11.96 -2.58 30.17
CA ASN A 578 -11.85 -3.02 31.56
C ASN A 578 -10.89 -2.15 32.39
N PHE A 579 -10.13 -1.26 31.74
CA PHE A 579 -9.06 -0.46 32.34
C PHE A 579 -9.09 0.98 31.79
N PRO A 580 -10.19 1.74 32.01
CA PRO A 580 -10.43 3.00 31.31
C PRO A 580 -9.39 4.10 31.63
N ASP A 581 -8.99 4.22 32.89
CA ASP A 581 -8.07 5.28 33.37
C ASP A 581 -6.59 4.86 33.30
N GLU A 582 -6.30 3.58 33.04
CA GLU A 582 -4.93 3.09 32.90
C GLU A 582 -4.47 3.27 31.44
N LEU A 583 -3.71 4.33 31.19
CA LEU A 583 -3.09 4.59 29.89
C LEU A 583 -1.68 4.01 29.77
N GLN A 584 -1.01 3.77 30.91
CA GLN A 584 0.35 3.23 30.99
C GLN A 584 0.48 1.85 30.35
N LYS A 585 1.66 1.57 29.78
CA LYS A 585 1.99 0.29 29.18
C LYS A 585 2.33 -0.78 30.23
N TYR A 586 1.33 -1.21 30.99
CA TYR A 586 1.43 -2.27 31.99
C TYR A 586 0.84 -3.60 31.46
N PRO A 587 1.37 -4.78 31.83
CA PRO A 587 0.81 -6.08 31.40
C PRO A 587 -0.63 -6.31 31.86
N ARG A 588 -1.46 -6.84 30.96
CA ARG A 588 -2.90 -7.07 31.18
C ARG A 588 -3.34 -8.50 30.85
N PRO A 589 -4.33 -9.04 31.58
CA PRO A 589 -4.76 -10.42 31.39
C PRO A 589 -5.51 -10.57 30.07
N PHE A 590 -4.95 -11.38 29.17
CA PHE A 590 -5.61 -11.80 27.94
C PHE A 590 -6.91 -12.54 28.30
N LYS A 591 -8.04 -12.05 27.78
CA LYS A 591 -9.35 -12.70 27.91
C LYS A 591 -9.89 -13.01 26.52
N SER A 592 -9.98 -14.31 26.21
CA SER A 592 -10.66 -14.77 25.00
C SER A 592 -12.10 -14.25 24.95
N SER A 593 -12.59 -13.96 23.75
CA SER A 593 -14.00 -13.60 23.56
C SER A 593 -14.94 -14.80 23.67
N ALA A 594 -14.42 -16.03 23.59
CA ALA A 594 -15.20 -17.23 23.82
C ALA A 594 -15.31 -17.48 25.34
N LYS A 595 -16.51 -17.33 25.89
CA LYS A 595 -16.79 -17.78 27.26
C LYS A 595 -16.64 -19.30 27.32
N LYS A 596 -15.67 -19.77 28.10
CA LYS A 596 -15.43 -21.18 28.41
C LYS A 596 -15.58 -21.39 29.90
N MET A 597 -16.12 -22.55 30.27
CA MET A 597 -16.17 -23.01 31.66
C MET A 597 -14.83 -23.72 31.96
N SER A 598 -14.26 -23.52 33.16
CA SER A 598 -13.03 -24.25 33.54
C SER A 598 -13.27 -25.76 33.52
N ALA A 599 -12.25 -26.54 33.18
CA ALA A 599 -12.31 -28.00 33.14
C ALA A 599 -12.66 -28.59 34.52
N LYS A 600 -12.23 -27.97 35.63
CA LYS A 600 -12.69 -28.36 36.99
C LYS A 600 -14.18 -28.13 37.23
N GLU A 601 -14.75 -27.03 36.74
CA GLU A 601 -16.20 -26.80 36.86
C GLU A 601 -16.99 -27.70 35.87
N GLN A 602 -16.44 -27.99 34.68
CA GLN A 602 -17.00 -29.00 33.77
C GLN A 602 -17.01 -30.41 34.40
N LEU A 603 -15.91 -30.81 35.04
CA LEU A 603 -15.76 -32.06 35.80
C LEU A 603 -16.68 -32.09 37.03
N ARG A 604 -16.88 -30.97 37.72
CA ARG A 604 -17.85 -30.87 38.81
C ARG A 604 -19.27 -31.11 38.30
N LEU A 605 -19.64 -30.51 37.17
CA LEU A 605 -20.93 -30.73 36.52
C LEU A 605 -21.07 -32.12 35.89
N SER A 606 -19.97 -32.79 35.51
CA SER A 606 -20.02 -34.16 35.01
C SER A 606 -20.32 -35.16 36.14
N LYS A 607 -19.83 -34.90 37.36
CA LYS A 607 -20.05 -35.69 38.59
C LYS A 607 -21.41 -35.50 39.28
N LEU A 608 -22.22 -34.52 38.90
CA LEU A 608 -23.56 -34.29 39.47
C LEU A 608 -24.59 -35.33 39.00
N SER A 609 -25.64 -35.57 39.80
CA SER A 609 -26.77 -36.39 39.36
C SER A 609 -27.50 -35.76 38.15
N PRO A 610 -28.24 -36.53 37.33
CA PRO A 610 -28.91 -35.99 36.14
C PRO A 610 -29.87 -34.83 36.43
N GLU A 611 -30.55 -34.84 37.58
CA GLU A 611 -31.49 -33.78 37.98
C GLU A 611 -30.76 -32.51 38.43
N GLU A 612 -29.71 -32.64 39.24
CA GLU A 612 -28.87 -31.53 39.68
C GLU A 612 -28.09 -30.91 38.53
N LYS A 613 -27.55 -31.73 37.62
CA LYS A 613 -26.85 -31.31 36.41
C LYS A 613 -27.77 -30.52 35.48
N ALA A 614 -29.00 -30.98 35.27
CA ALA A 614 -30.00 -30.25 34.49
C ALA A 614 -30.38 -28.90 35.13
N LEU A 615 -30.49 -28.84 36.46
CA LEU A 615 -30.76 -27.59 37.18
C LEU A 615 -29.58 -26.60 37.12
N ALA A 616 -28.34 -27.09 37.29
CA ALA A 616 -27.14 -26.28 37.16
C ALA A 616 -26.95 -25.75 35.74
N MET A 617 -27.14 -26.60 34.72
CA MET A 617 -27.09 -26.23 33.31
C MET A 617 -28.17 -25.21 32.93
N LYS A 618 -29.36 -25.27 33.52
CA LYS A 618 -30.44 -24.29 33.28
C LYS A 618 -30.10 -22.86 33.75
N ASN A 619 -29.17 -22.72 34.70
CA ASN A 619 -28.75 -21.43 35.25
C ASN A 619 -27.46 -20.89 34.61
N LEU A 620 -26.86 -21.61 33.66
CA LEU A 620 -25.66 -21.20 32.94
C LEU A 620 -26.01 -20.43 31.66
N GLU A 621 -25.11 -19.54 31.25
CA GLU A 621 -25.28 -18.79 30.00
C GLU A 621 -25.24 -19.72 28.77
N PRO A 622 -26.05 -19.47 27.72
CA PRO A 622 -26.09 -20.31 26.51
C PRO A 622 -24.73 -20.53 25.82
N GLU A 623 -23.80 -19.58 25.95
CA GLU A 623 -22.46 -19.67 25.37
C GLU A 623 -21.57 -20.68 26.11
N LEU A 624 -21.67 -20.75 27.44
CA LEU A 624 -20.94 -21.72 28.27
C LEU A 624 -21.46 -23.14 28.02
N LEU A 625 -22.77 -23.30 27.83
CA LEU A 625 -23.40 -24.58 27.50
C LEU A 625 -22.98 -25.11 26.12
N LYS A 626 -22.76 -24.22 25.15
CA LYS A 626 -22.31 -24.59 23.80
C LYS A 626 -20.87 -25.13 23.78
N ASN A 627 -20.05 -24.68 24.74
CA ASN A 627 -18.63 -25.04 24.88
C ASN A 627 -18.41 -26.06 26.02
N PHE A 628 -19.45 -26.77 26.47
CA PHE A 628 -19.35 -27.78 27.51
C PHE A 628 -18.84 -29.11 26.94
N GLU A 629 -17.65 -29.54 27.37
CA GLU A 629 -17.11 -30.87 27.07
C GLU A 629 -17.22 -31.77 28.31
N VAL A 630 -17.34 -33.08 28.11
CA VAL A 630 -17.43 -34.03 29.23
C VAL A 630 -16.01 -34.40 29.66
N VAL A 631 -15.52 -33.71 30.70
CA VAL A 631 -14.29 -34.09 31.41
C VAL A 631 -14.67 -35.03 32.56
N GLU A 632 -14.09 -36.23 32.58
CA GLU A 632 -14.38 -37.27 33.59
C GLU A 632 -13.22 -37.51 34.57
N ASP A 633 -12.00 -37.10 34.19
CA ASP A 633 -10.75 -37.37 34.88
C ASP A 633 -10.20 -36.11 35.58
N GLU A 634 -9.68 -36.27 36.80
CA GLU A 634 -9.14 -35.18 37.62
C GLU A 634 -7.78 -34.68 37.10
N GLU A 635 -6.86 -35.56 36.70
CA GLU A 635 -5.55 -35.17 36.18
C GLU A 635 -5.68 -34.44 34.84
N ILE A 636 -6.62 -34.89 33.98
CA ILE A 636 -6.94 -34.20 32.73
C ILE A 636 -7.57 -32.83 33.00
N ALA A 637 -8.47 -32.72 33.98
CA ALA A 637 -9.07 -31.43 34.34
C ALA A 637 -8.01 -30.44 34.90
N GLU A 638 -7.06 -30.91 35.70
CA GLU A 638 -5.96 -30.06 36.19
C GLU A 638 -5.02 -29.63 35.06
N GLY A 639 -4.68 -30.53 34.13
CA GLY A 639 -3.86 -30.20 32.96
C GLY A 639 -4.53 -29.21 32.00
N LEU A 640 -5.85 -29.33 31.80
CA LEU A 640 -6.63 -28.40 30.98
C LEU A 640 -6.76 -27.02 31.64
N ASP A 641 -7.05 -26.94 32.93
CA ASP A 641 -7.12 -25.66 33.65
C ASP A 641 -5.74 -24.98 33.77
N ALA A 642 -4.65 -25.74 33.85
CA ALA A 642 -3.28 -25.20 33.78
C ALA A 642 -2.95 -24.61 32.39
N LEU A 643 -3.45 -25.21 31.30
CA LEU A 643 -3.34 -24.60 29.96
C LEU A 643 -4.16 -23.31 29.82
N ASP A 644 -5.19 -23.14 30.66
CA ASP A 644 -6.05 -21.96 30.69
C ASP A 644 -5.57 -20.82 31.62
N GLU A 645 -4.41 -20.97 32.27
CA GLU A 645 -3.73 -19.95 33.10
C GLU A 645 -3.84 -18.51 32.54
N PRO A 646 -3.96 -17.47 33.40
CA PRO A 646 -4.00 -16.09 32.94
C PRO A 646 -2.69 -15.71 32.23
N ILE A 647 -2.78 -15.40 30.94
CA ILE A 647 -1.65 -14.93 30.15
C ILE A 647 -1.69 -13.40 30.14
N ASP A 648 -0.78 -12.78 30.87
CA ASP A 648 -0.62 -11.33 30.88
C ASP A 648 0.23 -10.84 29.70
N MET A 649 -0.31 -9.89 28.94
CA MET A 649 0.25 -9.38 27.69
C MET A 649 0.46 -7.86 27.73
N SER A 650 1.50 -7.37 27.05
CA SER A 650 1.76 -5.94 26.84
C SER A 650 1.99 -5.63 25.35
N ILE A 651 1.89 -4.36 24.94
CA ILE A 651 2.25 -3.93 23.58
C ILE A 651 3.65 -3.33 23.59
N ILE A 652 4.52 -3.77 22.68
CA ILE A 652 5.80 -3.11 22.39
C ILE A 652 5.58 -2.00 21.35
N ALA A 653 4.97 -2.32 20.21
CA ALA A 653 4.77 -1.42 19.07
C ALA A 653 3.47 -1.76 18.31
N PRO A 654 2.93 -0.85 17.48
CA PRO A 654 3.33 0.54 17.25
C PRO A 654 2.86 1.52 18.33
N CYS A 655 1.86 1.16 19.15
CA CYS A 655 1.21 2.07 20.09
C CYS A 655 2.08 2.45 21.30
N SER A 656 1.98 3.72 21.71
CA SER A 656 2.64 4.34 22.88
C SER A 656 1.84 4.22 24.20
N HIS A 657 0.61 3.68 24.15
CA HIS A 657 -0.31 3.58 25.30
C HIS A 657 -1.15 2.29 25.25
N HIS A 658 -1.73 1.90 26.38
CA HIS A 658 -2.68 0.78 26.50
C HIS A 658 -4.17 1.19 26.55
N GLY A 659 -4.49 2.49 26.48
CA GLY A 659 -5.87 2.98 26.33
C GLY A 659 -6.57 2.58 25.02
N LYS A 660 -7.83 3.01 24.83
CA LYS A 660 -8.62 2.77 23.60
C LYS A 660 -7.92 3.42 22.38
N CYS A 661 -8.01 2.81 21.20
CA CYS A 661 -7.37 3.35 19.99
C CYS A 661 -8.24 4.44 19.35
N PRO A 662 -7.75 5.69 19.18
CA PRO A 662 -8.54 6.80 18.62
C PRO A 662 -8.78 6.70 17.09
N LEU A 663 -8.23 5.67 16.43
CA LEU A 663 -8.38 5.39 15.01
C LEU A 663 -9.29 4.18 14.70
N GLN A 664 -9.90 3.57 15.70
CA GLN A 664 -10.58 2.28 15.55
C GLN A 664 -12.10 2.39 15.45
N PHE A 665 -12.71 1.59 14.57
CA PHE A 665 -14.18 1.51 14.42
C PHE A 665 -14.80 0.14 14.67
N PHE A 666 -14.03 -0.95 14.63
CA PHE A 666 -14.53 -2.34 14.67
C PHE A 666 -15.49 -2.70 13.52
N ASP A 667 -15.51 -1.93 12.43
CA ASP A 667 -16.30 -2.20 11.23
C ASP A 667 -15.59 -1.63 10.00
N PRO A 668 -14.94 -2.47 9.17
CA PRO A 668 -14.28 -2.02 7.95
C PRO A 668 -15.23 -1.39 6.90
N GLN A 669 -16.56 -1.55 7.03
CA GLN A 669 -17.51 -0.97 6.07
C GLN A 669 -17.65 0.55 6.20
N VAL A 670 -17.32 1.15 7.35
CA VAL A 670 -17.47 2.61 7.56
C VAL A 670 -16.60 3.44 6.62
N TYR A 671 -15.45 2.90 6.21
CA TYR A 671 -14.53 3.54 5.26
C TYR A 671 -15.13 3.65 3.85
N LEU A 672 -16.19 2.90 3.54
CA LEU A 672 -16.94 2.95 2.28
C LEU A 672 -18.09 4.00 2.31
N TYR A 673 -18.32 4.71 3.42
CA TYR A 673 -19.43 5.66 3.57
C TYR A 673 -19.17 7.02 2.90
N GLY A 674 -18.94 7.00 1.58
CA GLY A 674 -18.83 8.19 0.74
C GLY A 674 -17.77 9.19 1.22
N GLN A 675 -18.14 10.47 1.31
CA GLN A 675 -17.23 11.52 1.79
C GLN A 675 -16.82 11.36 3.26
N ILE A 676 -17.68 10.80 4.12
CA ILE A 676 -17.36 10.57 5.55
C ILE A 676 -16.26 9.51 5.63
N GLY A 677 -16.44 8.36 4.99
CA GLY A 677 -15.46 7.27 4.95
C GLY A 677 -14.08 7.70 4.46
N LYS A 678 -14.02 8.60 3.45
CA LYS A 678 -12.76 9.19 2.94
C LYS A 678 -12.02 10.10 3.93
N LYS A 679 -12.72 10.70 4.91
CA LYS A 679 -12.09 11.57 5.92
C LYS A 679 -11.44 10.76 7.04
N LEU A 680 -11.96 9.57 7.34
CA LEU A 680 -11.47 8.67 8.38
C LEU A 680 -10.00 8.31 8.17
N LYS A 681 -9.28 8.16 9.28
CA LYS A 681 -7.87 7.75 9.30
C LYS A 681 -7.75 6.36 9.86
N PHE A 682 -6.64 5.70 9.57
CA PHE A 682 -6.34 4.38 10.09
C PHE A 682 -4.84 4.22 10.27
N CYS A 683 -4.43 3.34 11.18
CA CYS A 683 -3.03 3.09 11.47
C CYS A 683 -2.41 2.31 10.31
N SER A 684 -1.50 2.93 9.56
CA SER A 684 -0.82 2.33 8.40
C SER A 684 0.54 3.00 8.22
N TYR A 685 1.53 2.22 7.82
CA TYR A 685 2.92 2.61 7.60
C TYR A 685 3.36 2.24 6.18
N ASN A 686 4.44 2.84 5.70
CA ASN A 686 4.97 2.60 4.36
C ASN A 686 6.46 2.25 4.45
N VAL A 687 6.89 1.28 3.64
CA VAL A 687 8.32 0.96 3.45
C VAL A 687 8.64 0.93 1.96
N SER A 688 9.86 1.32 1.59
CA SER A 688 10.34 1.23 0.22
C SER A 688 11.21 0.01 -0.01
N VAL A 689 11.01 -0.67 -1.13
CA VAL A 689 11.78 -1.85 -1.55
C VAL A 689 12.35 -1.63 -2.95
N HIS A 690 13.60 -2.03 -3.17
CA HIS A 690 14.21 -2.07 -4.50
C HIS A 690 13.56 -3.16 -5.35
N ARG A 691 13.27 -2.90 -6.63
CA ARG A 691 12.72 -3.92 -7.52
C ARG A 691 13.83 -4.85 -8.00
N PRO A 692 13.78 -6.14 -7.67
CA PRO A 692 14.68 -7.11 -8.29
C PRO A 692 14.42 -7.26 -9.79
N ASN A 693 15.38 -7.82 -10.51
CA ASN A 693 15.32 -8.04 -11.96
C ASN A 693 14.01 -8.71 -12.40
N TYR A 694 13.61 -9.79 -11.72
CA TYR A 694 12.35 -10.51 -11.98
C TYR A 694 11.12 -9.57 -11.97
N LEU A 695 11.09 -8.58 -11.07
CA LEU A 695 9.95 -7.68 -10.88
C LEU A 695 9.97 -6.52 -11.89
N LEU A 696 11.17 -6.07 -12.29
CA LEU A 696 11.35 -5.15 -13.41
C LEU A 696 10.85 -5.78 -14.72
N GLU A 697 11.22 -7.03 -15.00
CA GLU A 697 10.75 -7.80 -16.15
C GLU A 697 9.25 -8.05 -16.12
N LEU A 698 8.70 -8.47 -14.96
CA LEU A 698 7.27 -8.71 -14.78
C LEU A 698 6.45 -7.45 -15.07
N LYS A 699 6.94 -6.28 -14.65
CA LYS A 699 6.28 -4.97 -14.87
C LYS A 699 6.55 -4.31 -16.20
N ARG A 700 7.52 -4.78 -16.99
CA ARG A 700 7.81 -4.24 -18.32
C ARG A 700 6.58 -4.38 -19.24
N GLY A 701 5.99 -3.25 -19.64
CA GLY A 701 4.86 -3.18 -20.57
C GLY A 701 3.71 -2.28 -20.09
N LYS A 702 2.51 -2.48 -20.63
CA LYS A 702 1.26 -1.78 -20.21
C LYS A 702 0.48 -2.52 -19.11
N LYS A 703 0.60 -3.85 -19.04
CA LYS A 703 0.04 -4.67 -17.95
C LYS A 703 0.87 -4.43 -16.68
N LEU A 704 0.23 -4.31 -15.53
CA LEU A 704 0.85 -3.99 -14.23
C LEU A 704 1.52 -2.59 -14.14
N ALA A 705 1.29 -1.71 -15.13
CA ALA A 705 1.84 -0.35 -15.21
C ALA A 705 1.03 0.70 -14.40
N VAL A 706 0.32 0.25 -13.38
CA VAL A 706 -0.58 1.04 -12.52
C VAL A 706 -0.10 0.95 -11.07
N LYS A 707 -0.46 1.93 -10.23
CA LYS A 707 -0.20 1.83 -8.78
C LYS A 707 -0.96 0.63 -8.23
N TRP A 708 -0.30 -0.21 -7.42
CA TRP A 708 -0.89 -1.43 -6.85
C TRP A 708 -2.20 -1.22 -6.07
N THR A 709 -2.36 -0.04 -5.48
CA THR A 709 -3.53 0.38 -4.71
C THR A 709 -4.66 0.98 -5.56
N ALA A 710 -4.51 1.05 -6.89
CA ALA A 710 -5.56 1.54 -7.77
C ALA A 710 -6.68 0.49 -7.94
N ALA A 711 -7.93 0.93 -7.82
CA ALA A 711 -9.12 0.09 -8.03
C ALA A 711 -9.44 -0.13 -9.53
N ASN A 712 -8.41 -0.26 -10.37
CA ASN A 712 -8.54 -0.49 -11.81
C ASN A 712 -8.14 -1.92 -12.18
N SER A 713 -8.37 -2.30 -13.44
CA SER A 713 -8.22 -3.66 -13.98
C SER A 713 -6.77 -4.19 -14.07
N GLY A 714 -5.82 -3.60 -13.35
CA GLY A 714 -4.39 -3.93 -13.43
C GLY A 714 -3.71 -3.60 -14.77
N VAL A 715 -4.45 -3.05 -15.75
CA VAL A 715 -3.95 -2.64 -17.06
C VAL A 715 -3.85 -1.12 -17.10
N GLY A 716 -2.67 -0.61 -17.46
CA GLY A 716 -2.44 0.82 -17.65
C GLY A 716 -3.18 1.35 -18.88
N ILE A 717 -3.91 2.45 -18.70
CA ILE A 717 -4.57 3.17 -19.80
C ILE A 717 -3.50 3.61 -20.82
N SER A 718 -3.70 3.26 -22.09
CA SER A 718 -2.82 3.69 -23.17
C SER A 718 -2.79 5.22 -23.23
N SER A 719 -1.60 5.82 -23.35
CA SER A 719 -1.26 7.25 -23.19
C SER A 719 -1.15 7.81 -21.75
N LEU A 720 -1.94 7.33 -20.76
CA LEU A 720 -1.84 7.81 -19.35
C LEU A 720 -0.91 6.98 -18.44
N ALA A 721 -0.46 5.79 -18.86
CA ALA A 721 0.31 4.89 -17.99
C ALA A 721 1.73 5.40 -17.61
N ARG A 722 1.85 6.00 -16.42
CA ARG A 722 3.13 6.15 -15.69
C ARG A 722 3.03 5.64 -14.25
N ALA A 723 3.20 4.32 -14.06
CA ALA A 723 3.73 3.74 -12.83
C ALA A 723 4.61 2.53 -13.16
N GLY A 724 5.91 2.59 -12.80
CA GLY A 724 6.87 1.51 -13.03
C GLY A 724 7.31 1.36 -14.49
N ARG A 725 8.14 2.28 -15.01
CA ARG A 725 8.50 2.33 -16.43
C ARG A 725 9.25 1.11 -16.99
N GLY A 726 9.90 0.29 -16.15
CA GLY A 726 10.68 -0.88 -16.59
C GLY A 726 11.74 -0.54 -17.65
N ARG A 727 12.25 0.70 -17.58
CA ARG A 727 13.30 1.29 -18.43
C ARG A 727 14.33 1.89 -17.49
N GLU A 728 15.57 1.95 -17.95
CA GLU A 728 16.57 2.87 -17.43
C GLU A 728 15.94 4.27 -17.27
N ASN A 729 16.17 4.93 -16.13
CA ASN A 729 15.57 6.22 -15.74
C ASN A 729 14.06 6.20 -15.39
N GLY A 730 13.51 5.07 -14.94
CA GLY A 730 12.24 5.02 -14.18
C GLY A 730 12.49 4.63 -12.71
N ASN A 731 11.58 5.00 -11.79
CA ASN A 731 11.68 4.57 -10.38
C ASN A 731 11.91 3.05 -10.30
N ASP A 732 13.06 2.67 -9.76
CA ASP A 732 13.59 1.34 -9.47
C ASP A 732 12.94 0.69 -8.24
N TYR A 733 12.11 1.43 -7.51
CA TYR A 733 11.57 1.01 -6.22
C TYR A 733 10.05 0.79 -6.21
N GLU A 734 9.56 0.06 -5.22
CA GLU A 734 8.15 0.01 -4.83
C GLU A 734 7.95 0.59 -3.44
N THR A 735 6.69 0.82 -3.10
CA THR A 735 6.25 1.19 -1.74
C THR A 735 5.19 0.19 -1.31
N ALA A 736 5.43 -0.48 -0.19
CA ALA A 736 4.48 -1.38 0.44
C ALA A 736 3.84 -0.69 1.64
N SER A 737 2.51 -0.73 1.74
CA SER A 737 1.76 -0.20 2.89
C SER A 737 1.36 -1.34 3.82
N TYR A 738 1.58 -1.17 5.13
CA TYR A 738 1.39 -2.22 6.13
C TYR A 738 0.82 -1.71 7.46
N SER A 739 0.13 -2.60 8.16
CA SER A 739 -0.37 -2.43 9.52
C SER A 739 0.21 -3.55 10.38
N TYR A 740 0.63 -3.28 11.61
CA TYR A 740 1.27 -4.31 12.43
C TYR A 740 1.05 -4.10 13.93
N LEU A 741 1.32 -5.13 14.72
CA LEU A 741 1.33 -5.12 16.18
C LEU A 741 2.45 -6.03 16.69
N ILE A 742 3.20 -5.57 17.69
CA ILE A 742 4.20 -6.36 18.41
C ILE A 742 3.76 -6.40 19.87
N THR A 743 3.55 -7.59 20.42
CA THR A 743 3.21 -7.81 21.83
C THR A 743 4.18 -8.77 22.51
N GLU A 744 4.21 -8.70 23.84
CA GLU A 744 5.06 -9.50 24.72
C GLU A 744 4.20 -10.15 25.80
N ARG A 745 4.43 -11.44 26.06
CA ARG A 745 3.89 -12.16 27.22
C ARG A 745 4.76 -11.87 28.43
N SER A 746 4.16 -11.50 29.56
CA SER A 746 4.91 -11.28 30.80
C SER A 746 5.69 -12.53 31.24
N VAL A 747 6.84 -12.31 31.87
CA VAL A 747 7.63 -13.35 32.55
C VAL A 747 7.06 -13.64 33.94
N GLU A 748 6.43 -12.64 34.56
CA GLU A 748 5.85 -12.73 35.90
C GLU A 748 4.53 -13.50 35.90
N ASP A 749 4.20 -14.10 37.05
CA ASP A 749 2.97 -14.87 37.23
C ASP A 749 1.74 -13.97 37.34
N GLY A 750 0.64 -14.37 36.69
CA GLY A 750 -0.62 -13.64 36.69
C GLY A 750 -1.16 -13.30 38.10
N PRO A 751 -1.09 -14.20 39.10
CA PRO A 751 -1.48 -13.88 40.49
C PRO A 751 -0.66 -12.78 41.17
N SER A 752 0.64 -12.65 40.85
CA SER A 752 1.45 -11.51 41.33
C SER A 752 1.09 -10.23 40.60
N LEU A 753 1.02 -10.26 39.27
CA LEU A 753 0.62 -9.11 38.45
C LEU A 753 -0.76 -8.57 38.82
N GLU A 754 -1.70 -9.44 39.19
CA GLU A 754 -3.04 -9.03 39.65
C GLU A 754 -2.99 -8.28 40.99
N LYS A 755 -2.17 -8.74 41.96
CA LYS A 755 -1.97 -8.00 43.22
C LYS A 755 -1.35 -6.62 42.98
N GLU A 756 -0.47 -6.50 41.99
CA GLU A 756 0.12 -5.21 41.62
C GLU A 756 -0.88 -4.30 40.91
N ARG A 757 -1.74 -4.84 40.02
CA ARG A 757 -2.84 -4.08 39.42
C ARG A 757 -3.82 -3.55 40.46
N VAL A 758 -4.21 -4.35 41.45
CA VAL A 758 -5.11 -3.92 42.53
C VAL A 758 -4.47 -2.77 43.31
N LYS A 759 -3.21 -2.89 43.74
CA LYS A 759 -2.48 -1.79 44.42
C LYS A 759 -2.41 -0.53 43.56
N ARG A 760 -2.06 -0.65 42.28
CA ARG A 760 -1.99 0.48 41.33
C ARG A 760 -3.36 1.17 41.14
N ALA A 761 -4.46 0.42 41.21
CA ALA A 761 -5.80 0.97 41.18
C ALA A 761 -6.20 1.66 42.51
N GLU A 762 -5.71 1.18 43.65
CA GLU A 762 -5.88 1.81 44.97
C GLU A 762 -5.05 3.11 45.10
N ASP A 763 -3.81 3.11 44.61
CA ASP A 763 -2.90 4.28 44.59
C ASP A 763 -3.37 5.36 43.59
N GLY A 764 -4.11 4.96 42.55
CA GLY A 764 -4.61 5.81 41.47
C GLY A 764 -3.62 5.98 40.32
N PHE A 765 -4.15 6.18 39.11
CA PHE A 765 -3.34 6.34 37.89
C PHE A 765 -2.90 7.78 37.64
N GLU A 766 -1.66 7.97 37.20
CA GLU A 766 -1.15 9.27 36.75
C GLU A 766 -1.93 9.76 35.52
N LYS A 767 -2.49 10.96 35.59
CA LYS A 767 -3.19 11.59 34.46
C LYS A 767 -2.21 11.97 33.35
N ARG A 768 -2.46 11.47 32.14
CA ARG A 768 -1.67 11.76 30.95
C ARG A 768 -2.39 12.74 30.05
N GLU A 769 -2.17 14.03 30.33
CA GLU A 769 -2.74 15.12 29.55
C GLU A 769 -2.11 15.23 28.15
N ILE A 770 -2.72 16.05 27.29
CA ILE A 770 -2.21 16.29 25.93
C ILE A 770 -0.80 16.89 26.00
N GLY A 771 0.15 16.29 25.29
CA GLY A 771 1.57 16.66 25.34
C GLY A 771 2.36 15.97 26.46
N TYR A 772 1.79 14.97 27.15
CA TYR A 772 2.52 14.21 28.19
C TYR A 772 3.90 13.75 27.70
N ARG A 773 4.94 14.12 28.46
CA ARG A 773 6.32 13.72 28.18
C ARG A 773 6.53 12.28 28.64
N ALA A 774 6.76 11.39 27.69
CA ALA A 774 7.01 9.97 27.93
C ALA A 774 8.19 9.76 28.90
N GLN A 775 7.97 8.97 29.94
CA GLN A 775 8.97 8.69 30.99
C GLN A 775 9.99 7.63 30.56
N ASN A 776 9.65 6.84 29.53
CA ASN A 776 10.51 5.77 29.01
C ASN A 776 10.35 5.60 27.49
N ARG A 777 11.35 4.94 26.88
CA ARG A 777 11.42 4.62 25.45
C ARG A 777 10.24 3.81 24.91
N GLY A 778 9.54 3.05 25.76
CA GLY A 778 8.34 2.28 25.37
C GLY A 778 7.12 3.15 25.11
N GLU A 779 7.10 4.36 25.67
CA GLU A 779 6.01 5.34 25.60
C GLU A 779 6.27 6.46 24.58
N TYR A 780 7.42 6.49 23.90
CA TYR A 780 7.70 7.57 22.94
C TYR A 780 6.60 7.66 21.86
N PRO A 781 6.02 8.85 21.64
CA PRO A 781 4.93 9.03 20.69
C PRO A 781 5.38 8.70 19.26
N ARG A 782 4.52 8.03 18.49
CA ARG A 782 4.81 7.58 17.13
C ARG A 782 4.26 8.52 16.08
N ILE A 783 5.09 8.93 15.13
CA ILE A 783 4.69 9.74 13.96
C ILE A 783 3.82 8.91 13.01
N LEU A 784 2.58 9.35 12.80
CA LEU A 784 1.57 8.64 11.99
C LEU A 784 1.47 9.13 10.54
N SER A 785 2.04 10.29 10.23
CA SER A 785 2.08 10.81 8.86
C SER A 785 3.32 11.68 8.64
N ALA A 786 3.78 11.80 7.40
CA ALA A 786 4.97 12.57 7.05
C ALA A 786 4.93 13.99 7.67
N PRO A 787 5.94 14.39 8.47
CA PRO A 787 5.96 15.70 9.13
C PRO A 787 5.89 16.87 8.14
N MET A 788 5.06 17.87 8.44
CA MET A 788 4.91 19.07 7.62
C MET A 788 6.02 20.07 7.97
N LYS A 789 7.00 20.22 7.07
CA LYS A 789 8.26 20.96 7.31
C LYS A 789 8.17 22.41 6.81
N LYS A 790 7.59 23.32 7.61
CA LYS A 790 7.47 24.76 7.28
C LYS A 790 8.76 25.55 7.59
N LYS A 791 8.79 26.84 7.21
CA LYS A 791 9.88 27.79 7.57
C LYS A 791 9.81 28.05 9.09
N GLY A 792 10.88 27.73 9.82
CA GLY A 792 10.99 27.98 11.28
C GLY A 792 10.35 26.94 12.21
N TYR A 793 9.40 26.12 11.75
CA TYR A 793 8.75 25.06 12.55
C TYR A 793 8.36 23.82 11.71
N VAL A 794 8.15 22.70 12.40
CA VAL A 794 7.68 21.42 11.88
C VAL A 794 6.42 21.01 12.64
N ILE A 795 5.41 20.51 11.93
CA ILE A 795 4.20 19.93 12.52
C ILE A 795 4.24 18.42 12.36
N MET A 796 3.98 17.69 13.45
CA MET A 796 3.88 16.23 13.48
C MET A 796 2.53 15.80 14.03
N ASP A 797 1.87 14.83 13.39
CA ASP A 797 0.72 14.14 13.96
C ASP A 797 1.20 12.80 14.56
N LEU A 798 0.90 12.59 15.84
CA LEU A 798 1.48 11.58 16.71
C LEU A 798 0.39 10.71 17.36
N CYS A 799 0.67 9.43 17.60
CA CYS A 799 -0.03 8.60 18.59
C CYS A 799 0.68 8.75 19.94
N ALA A 800 0.03 9.35 20.94
CA ALA A 800 0.67 9.81 22.18
C ALA A 800 0.30 9.00 23.44
N PRO A 801 1.11 9.06 24.52
CA PRO A 801 0.83 8.40 25.81
C PRO A 801 -0.50 8.75 26.47
N SER A 802 -1.09 9.89 26.12
CA SER A 802 -2.42 10.35 26.54
C SER A 802 -3.58 9.49 26.02
N GLY A 803 -3.31 8.57 25.10
CA GLY A 803 -4.35 7.81 24.39
C GLY A 803 -4.97 8.56 23.20
N HIS A 804 -4.59 9.81 22.99
CA HIS A 804 -5.08 10.67 21.93
C HIS A 804 -4.13 10.72 20.72
N LEU A 805 -4.67 11.18 19.60
CA LEU A 805 -3.83 11.69 18.52
C LEU A 805 -3.49 13.14 18.79
N GLU A 806 -2.21 13.47 18.74
CA GLU A 806 -1.73 14.80 19.08
C GLU A 806 -1.00 15.43 17.91
N LYS A 807 -1.15 16.75 17.77
CA LYS A 807 -0.46 17.57 16.79
C LYS A 807 0.59 18.41 17.51
N TRP A 808 1.85 18.02 17.37
CA TRP A 808 2.99 18.69 18.02
C TRP A 808 3.64 19.67 17.04
N HIS A 809 3.96 20.87 17.55
CA HIS A 809 4.67 21.92 16.83
C HIS A 809 6.07 22.02 17.40
N VAL A 810 7.09 21.63 16.62
CA VAL A 810 8.50 21.76 17.01
C VAL A 810 9.12 22.91 16.22
N SER A 811 9.64 23.92 16.91
CA SER A 811 10.17 25.14 16.29
C SER A 811 11.59 25.44 16.74
N LYS A 812 12.30 26.30 16.01
CA LYS A 812 13.66 26.76 16.38
C LYS A 812 13.79 27.30 17.81
N SER A 813 12.70 27.78 18.42
CA SER A 813 12.71 28.30 19.80
C SER A 813 12.60 27.22 20.88
N VAL A 814 12.30 25.96 20.53
CA VAL A 814 12.37 24.82 21.46
C VAL A 814 13.84 24.49 21.72
N GLY A 815 14.60 24.39 20.63
CA GLY A 815 16.05 24.26 20.62
C GLY A 815 16.55 23.94 19.21
N LYS A 816 17.86 24.07 19.01
CA LYS A 816 18.49 23.85 17.70
C LYS A 816 18.48 22.37 17.31
N GLN A 817 18.68 21.48 18.29
CA GLN A 817 18.75 20.04 18.08
C GLN A 817 17.37 19.48 17.74
N GLU A 818 16.36 19.81 18.55
CA GLU A 818 14.96 19.40 18.39
C GLU A 818 14.40 19.88 17.05
N TYR A 819 14.70 21.12 16.64
CA TYR A 819 14.27 21.61 15.33
C TYR A 819 15.00 20.94 14.16
N HIS A 820 16.31 20.69 14.30
CA HIS A 820 17.09 19.95 13.30
C HIS A 820 16.51 18.55 13.12
N ASP A 821 16.30 17.84 14.23
CA ASP A 821 15.89 16.44 14.25
C ASP A 821 14.45 16.28 13.77
N ALA A 822 13.52 17.17 14.16
CA ALA A 822 12.16 17.19 13.63
C ALA A 822 12.12 17.42 12.11
N ARG A 823 13.06 18.19 11.54
CA ARG A 823 13.19 18.31 10.07
C ARG A 823 13.72 17.04 9.41
N LYS A 824 14.37 16.14 10.16
CA LYS A 824 14.89 14.84 9.70
C LYS A 824 14.00 13.65 10.08
N SER A 825 12.95 13.85 10.87
CA SER A 825 11.95 12.82 11.15
C SER A 825 11.08 12.51 9.93
N GLU A 826 10.62 11.26 9.88
CA GLU A 826 9.72 10.70 8.88
C GLU A 826 8.56 9.92 9.53
N MET A 827 7.67 9.35 8.70
CA MET A 827 6.54 8.57 9.19
C MET A 827 7.01 7.24 9.80
N GLY A 828 6.48 6.88 10.97
CA GLY A 828 6.87 5.69 11.72
C GLY A 828 7.91 5.94 12.81
N ASP A 829 8.73 7.00 12.70
CA ASP A 829 9.70 7.36 13.74
C ASP A 829 9.00 7.62 15.10
N LEU A 830 9.71 7.28 16.18
CA LEU A 830 9.33 7.66 17.55
C LEU A 830 9.98 9.01 17.89
N TRP A 831 9.21 9.91 18.49
CA TRP A 831 9.67 11.26 18.83
C TRP A 831 9.90 11.40 20.34
N ALA A 832 11.17 11.49 20.74
CA ALA A 832 11.57 11.57 22.15
C ALA A 832 11.71 13.01 22.70
N LEU A 833 11.92 13.98 21.81
CA LEU A 833 12.41 15.32 22.18
C LEU A 833 11.27 16.32 22.46
N GLY A 834 11.64 17.52 22.91
CA GLY A 834 10.70 18.60 23.25
C GLY A 834 9.87 19.13 22.07
N TYR A 835 8.81 19.86 22.42
CA TYR A 835 7.89 20.54 21.50
C TYR A 835 7.54 21.96 22.05
N LYS A 836 7.00 22.84 21.20
CA LYS A 836 6.53 24.19 21.59
C LYS A 836 5.07 24.18 22.04
N SER A 837 4.20 23.51 21.29
CA SER A 837 2.80 23.28 21.65
C SER A 837 2.31 21.93 21.15
N ALA A 838 1.39 21.31 21.91
CA ALA A 838 0.73 20.05 21.60
C ALA A 838 -0.78 20.26 21.74
N ASN A 839 -1.55 19.86 20.72
CA ASN A 839 -3.01 19.96 20.69
C ASN A 839 -3.61 18.61 20.28
N GLN A 840 -4.83 18.28 20.72
CA GLN A 840 -5.54 17.11 20.17
C GLN A 840 -5.78 17.29 18.66
N SER A 841 -5.52 16.24 17.88
CA SER A 841 -5.60 16.30 16.43
C SER A 841 -7.03 16.02 15.96
N ARG A 842 -7.58 16.91 15.13
CA ARG A 842 -8.88 16.72 14.43
C ARG A 842 -8.90 15.50 13.47
N LYS A 843 -7.82 14.72 13.42
CA LYS A 843 -7.68 13.46 12.68
C LYS A 843 -8.14 12.23 13.48
N GLU A 844 -8.52 12.38 14.76
CA GLU A 844 -9.15 11.27 15.49
C GLU A 844 -10.49 10.88 14.85
N ASN A 845 -10.77 9.58 14.84
CA ASN A 845 -12.02 9.05 14.30
C ASN A 845 -13.20 9.25 15.26
N THR A 846 -12.93 9.44 16.55
CA THR A 846 -13.89 9.73 17.63
C THR A 846 -14.86 10.87 17.26
N PHE A 847 -14.35 11.96 16.68
CA PHE A 847 -15.15 13.10 16.20
C PHE A 847 -16.15 12.77 15.09
N TYR A 848 -16.06 11.60 14.45
CA TYR A 848 -16.96 11.16 13.39
C TYR A 848 -17.97 10.09 13.84
N PHE A 849 -17.92 9.63 15.10
CA PHE A 849 -18.75 8.52 15.58
C PHE A 849 -20.25 8.81 15.43
N GLU A 850 -20.73 9.94 15.95
CA GLU A 850 -22.14 10.36 15.85
C GLU A 850 -22.61 10.46 14.39
N ARG A 851 -21.83 11.12 13.53
CA ARG A 851 -22.13 11.26 12.08
C ARG A 851 -22.19 9.92 11.36
N ILE A 852 -21.41 8.93 11.80
CA ILE A 852 -21.42 7.56 11.26
C ILE A 852 -22.65 6.79 11.76
N GLU A 853 -23.05 6.96 13.01
CA GLU A 853 -24.28 6.36 13.54
C GLU A 853 -25.53 6.93 12.86
N GLU A 854 -25.60 8.25 12.67
CA GLU A 854 -26.65 8.91 11.91
C GLU A 854 -26.68 8.41 10.45
N LYS A 855 -25.50 8.30 9.80
CA LYS A 855 -25.41 7.74 8.44
C LYS A 855 -25.85 6.28 8.37
N ARG A 856 -25.51 5.45 9.37
CA ARG A 856 -25.98 4.06 9.50
C ARG A 856 -27.49 3.99 9.67
N GLU A 857 -28.07 4.86 10.51
CA GLU A 857 -29.51 4.90 10.71
C GLU A 857 -30.24 5.34 9.43
N ASN A 858 -29.72 6.36 8.74
CA ASN A 858 -30.24 6.82 7.45
C ASN A 858 -30.13 5.75 6.35
N LEU A 859 -29.04 4.97 6.31
CA LEU A 859 -28.91 3.80 5.43
C LEU A 859 -29.88 2.68 5.79
N ARG A 860 -30.14 2.42 7.09
CA ARG A 860 -31.15 1.46 7.55
C ARG A 860 -32.56 1.91 7.18
N LYS A 861 -32.89 3.19 7.38
CA LYS A 861 -34.15 3.84 6.97
C LYS A 861 -34.34 3.73 5.45
N LYS A 862 -33.30 4.03 4.64
CA LYS A 862 -33.33 3.88 3.18
C LYS A 862 -33.54 2.42 2.77
N LYS A 863 -32.74 1.46 3.25
CA LYS A 863 -32.93 0.02 2.96
C LYS A 863 -34.34 -0.47 3.33
N LYS A 864 -34.94 0.01 4.43
CA LYS A 864 -36.32 -0.31 4.82
C LYS A 864 -37.34 0.27 3.82
N LYS A 865 -37.18 1.53 3.40
CA LYS A 865 -38.01 2.17 2.36
C LYS A 865 -37.90 1.43 1.03
N ASP A 866 -36.69 1.12 0.58
CA ASP A 866 -36.42 0.41 -0.68
C ASP A 866 -37.01 -1.00 -0.66
N ALA A 867 -36.85 -1.74 0.43
CA ALA A 867 -37.47 -3.06 0.61
C ALA A 867 -39.02 -2.99 0.60
N THR A 868 -39.63 -1.95 1.19
CA THR A 868 -41.09 -1.76 1.10
C THR A 868 -41.57 -1.35 -0.30
N ARG A 869 -40.80 -0.52 -1.03
CA ARG A 869 -41.07 -0.15 -2.43
C ARG A 869 -40.98 -1.39 -3.33
N LEU A 870 -39.95 -2.22 -3.14
CA LEU A 870 -39.75 -3.45 -3.90
C LEU A 870 -40.86 -4.47 -3.62
N LYS A 871 -41.27 -4.68 -2.36
CA LYS A 871 -42.44 -5.52 -2.03
C LYS A 871 -43.74 -5.02 -2.66
N ARG A 872 -43.97 -3.71 -2.69
CA ARG A 872 -45.13 -3.11 -3.38
C ARG A 872 -45.06 -3.33 -4.89
N LYS A 873 -43.89 -3.18 -5.50
CA LYS A 873 -43.69 -3.47 -6.93
C LYS A 873 -43.99 -4.94 -7.22
N ILE A 874 -43.36 -5.86 -6.50
CA ILE A 874 -43.60 -7.31 -6.65
C ILE A 874 -45.08 -7.67 -6.49
N SER A 875 -45.76 -7.14 -5.47
CA SER A 875 -47.20 -7.36 -5.28
C SER A 875 -48.08 -6.75 -6.37
N LYS A 876 -47.59 -5.72 -7.08
CA LYS A 876 -48.26 -5.12 -8.23
C LYS A 876 -48.03 -5.98 -9.47
N ASP A 877 -46.77 -6.28 -9.79
CA ASP A 877 -46.35 -7.09 -10.93
C ASP A 877 -47.02 -8.50 -10.89
N TYR A 878 -47.12 -9.11 -9.70
CA TYR A 878 -47.84 -10.38 -9.46
C TYR A 878 -49.35 -10.25 -9.69
N LYS A 879 -49.95 -9.09 -9.38
CA LYS A 879 -51.37 -8.85 -9.61
C LYS A 879 -51.65 -8.62 -11.10
N GLU A 880 -50.82 -7.85 -11.79
CA GLU A 880 -50.95 -7.62 -13.23
C GLU A 880 -50.82 -8.94 -14.02
N ALA A 881 -49.90 -9.84 -13.62
CA ALA A 881 -49.76 -11.19 -14.21
C ALA A 881 -50.91 -12.18 -13.85
N LEU A 882 -51.80 -11.83 -12.92
CA LEU A 882 -53.05 -12.57 -12.66
C LEU A 882 -54.26 -11.99 -13.42
N GLU A 883 -54.13 -10.77 -13.97
CA GLU A 883 -55.18 -10.04 -14.67
C GLU A 883 -54.96 -10.04 -16.21
N SER A 884 -53.88 -10.66 -16.73
CA SER A 884 -53.60 -10.82 -18.16
C SER A 884 -54.41 -11.97 -18.81
N GLU A 885 -54.96 -11.74 -20.02
CA GLU A 885 -55.77 -12.74 -20.73
C GLU A 885 -54.92 -13.62 -21.68
N ASN A 886 -54.59 -14.83 -21.23
CA ASN A 886 -54.36 -16.09 -21.98
C ASN A 886 -53.43 -16.19 -23.21
N GLU A 887 -52.95 -15.12 -23.85
CA GLU A 887 -52.08 -15.25 -25.05
C GLU A 887 -50.59 -15.46 -24.69
N ASP A 888 -50.09 -14.94 -23.56
CA ASP A 888 -48.66 -14.99 -23.15
C ASP A 888 -48.38 -15.85 -21.89
N LEU A 889 -49.15 -16.93 -21.69
CA LEU A 889 -49.14 -17.76 -20.46
C LEU A 889 -47.75 -18.23 -19.99
N ASP A 890 -46.83 -18.59 -20.91
CA ASP A 890 -45.50 -19.09 -20.54
C ASP A 890 -44.60 -18.01 -19.92
N GLU A 891 -44.66 -16.76 -20.41
CA GLU A 891 -43.86 -15.67 -19.85
C GLU A 891 -44.37 -15.24 -18.47
N ASP A 892 -45.69 -15.16 -18.30
CA ASP A 892 -46.29 -14.79 -17.02
C ASP A 892 -46.11 -15.90 -15.97
N VAL A 893 -46.18 -17.19 -16.33
CA VAL A 893 -45.83 -18.29 -15.40
C VAL A 893 -44.35 -18.20 -14.97
N VAL A 894 -43.43 -17.86 -15.88
CA VAL A 894 -42.02 -17.63 -15.53
C VAL A 894 -41.84 -16.39 -14.65
N ARG A 895 -42.63 -15.32 -14.88
CA ARG A 895 -42.64 -14.09 -14.08
C ARG A 895 -43.14 -14.36 -12.66
N MET A 896 -44.23 -15.10 -12.52
CA MET A 896 -44.82 -15.55 -11.25
C MET A 896 -43.84 -16.46 -10.49
N ALA A 897 -43.23 -17.45 -11.16
CA ALA A 897 -42.22 -18.31 -10.54
C ALA A 897 -40.97 -17.54 -10.05
N LYS A 898 -40.54 -16.50 -10.77
CA LYS A 898 -39.47 -15.59 -10.34
C LYS A 898 -39.89 -14.76 -9.11
N ILE A 899 -41.14 -14.32 -9.05
CA ILE A 899 -41.71 -13.58 -7.91
C ILE A 899 -41.80 -14.48 -6.68
N ASP A 900 -42.36 -15.68 -6.80
CA ASP A 900 -42.47 -16.66 -5.71
C ASP A 900 -41.08 -17.08 -5.19
N ALA A 901 -40.14 -17.34 -6.10
CA ALA A 901 -38.75 -17.63 -5.75
C ALA A 901 -38.10 -16.45 -5.02
N TYR A 902 -38.36 -15.22 -5.45
CA TYR A 902 -37.87 -14.03 -4.74
C TYR A 902 -38.51 -13.89 -3.35
N GLU A 903 -39.83 -14.05 -3.20
CA GLU A 903 -40.48 -13.95 -1.89
C GLU A 903 -39.95 -15.03 -0.93
N PHE A 904 -39.81 -16.27 -1.40
CA PHE A 904 -39.19 -17.39 -0.68
C PHE A 904 -37.75 -17.06 -0.26
N LEU A 905 -36.93 -16.51 -1.16
CA LEU A 905 -35.56 -16.08 -0.88
C LEU A 905 -35.47 -14.86 0.05
N THR A 906 -36.54 -14.07 0.23
CA THR A 906 -36.55 -12.99 1.24
C THR A 906 -36.93 -13.45 2.65
N LYS A 907 -37.32 -14.71 2.85
CA LYS A 907 -37.67 -15.28 4.16
C LYS A 907 -36.42 -15.92 4.79
N PRO A 908 -35.83 -15.38 5.87
CA PRO A 908 -34.55 -15.86 6.41
C PRO A 908 -34.55 -17.36 6.75
N LYS A 909 -35.63 -17.84 7.36
CA LYS A 909 -35.83 -19.27 7.71
C LYS A 909 -35.92 -20.20 6.51
N GLU A 910 -36.19 -19.68 5.30
CA GLU A 910 -36.28 -20.47 4.07
C GLU A 910 -34.96 -20.42 3.29
N THR A 911 -34.23 -19.31 3.37
CA THR A 911 -32.82 -19.25 2.95
C THR A 911 -31.89 -20.13 3.79
N GLU A 912 -32.15 -20.31 5.09
CA GLU A 912 -31.41 -21.26 5.94
C GLU A 912 -31.67 -22.71 5.50
N LYS A 913 -32.94 -23.08 5.27
CA LYS A 913 -33.31 -24.40 4.69
C LYS A 913 -32.71 -24.66 3.31
N LEU A 914 -32.42 -23.60 2.53
CA LEU A 914 -31.70 -23.68 1.26
C LEU A 914 -30.21 -23.99 1.45
N LYS A 915 -29.57 -23.46 2.49
CA LYS A 915 -28.15 -23.73 2.82
C LYS A 915 -27.93 -25.16 3.32
N ASP A 916 -28.93 -25.77 3.97
CA ASP A 916 -28.92 -27.18 4.38
C ASP A 916 -29.09 -28.20 3.22
N LYS A 917 -29.18 -27.77 1.95
CA LYS A 917 -29.46 -28.64 0.79
C LYS A 917 -28.32 -29.58 0.34
N SER A 918 -27.47 -30.06 1.24
CA SER A 918 -26.67 -31.28 0.97
C SER A 918 -27.53 -32.55 0.85
N LYS A 919 -28.82 -32.49 1.25
CA LYS A 919 -29.75 -33.63 1.31
C LYS A 919 -30.81 -33.71 0.19
N TYR A 920 -30.94 -32.71 -0.68
CA TYR A 920 -31.91 -32.75 -1.79
C TYR A 920 -31.21 -32.94 -3.13
N ARG A 921 -30.93 -34.20 -3.46
CA ARG A 921 -30.68 -34.62 -4.85
C ARG A 921 -32.01 -34.75 -5.57
N PHE A 922 -32.15 -34.02 -6.67
CA PHE A 922 -32.95 -34.40 -7.84
C PHE A 922 -32.10 -34.07 -9.07
#